data_AF-A0A535TI70-F1
#
_entry.id   AF-A0A535TI70-F1
#
_cell.length_a   1.000
_cell.length_b   1.000
_cell.length_c   1.000
_cell.angle_alpha   90.00
_cell.angle_beta   90.00
_cell.angle_gamma   90.00
#
_symmetry.space_group_name_H-M   'P 1'
#
loop_
_entity.id
_entity.type
_entity.pdbx_description
1 polymer ?
#
loop_
_entity_poly.entity_id
_entity_poly.type
_entity_poly.pdbx_seq_one_letter_code
_entity_poly.pdbx_strand_id
1 'polypeptide(L)'
;MTWRKRLVVLRNRLYLYPVPEPMPRTRFFWLATGLVALVAVTFSVYFILLHLGRQDAYLTPAEDLGTMDQAVWSLTHGQLFHQTVCNIVSDTNCTGVNGVSRFAIHFEPVLFLVSLFYLIVSSPKTLLVLQTLVVAAGAFPAFWLARLRLRNELAAVGIAVLYLLYPALQQAEIFDFHAVTLTCALLLFTLYFMYTRRTVWLFVFAILSMACKEEMPAVIAMFGLWSIVFQQRWRTGLGLVALSMAWVSMTLLVYHFASPTGHPLLASRYGYLGNSPSQILFYFLQHPRAVIDQHLLEPTHRQYLRILLAPAGYLPVLAPWVLVMAFPSIALNLLSSYRNQYLGVFQYSAEIVPVLIFATIEAMVLITWIVQWLVKQLRAPQEQQTRDQEASPAEQMKPAVFVRPGLRWLQPAVLLVLVGFTLFTAVRNDFTYGALPFSRAFAWPQVTQHDQVAQQFVAMIPPSASVSAQSSLVPHVSERSHVYLFPYADDTADDIFLDITSFTYPFAASAYTNEVKKVLQGGRYGVEAAEDGLLLLKRGLPPPGISTYSPVQSGPDAVPELPAAFCSFTRVSPQEVQHALEVDFTPEDSPGSSISLVGYSVAPPQSFQAVTPLMQVTAYWRVNTANMPPLRVLTALLDKHEKEEFSSIDFPALSWCPVSSWEPGTIVRTVGSAVYVGNVPHGIARVTLALLPYNVPFGTKETLTHRVPLHIVRAPVNVAATLGTNAVQVEAITI
;
A
#
# COMPACT_ATOMS: atom_id res chain seq x y z
N MET A 1 30.60 -12.46 48.40
CA MET A 1 29.35 -11.76 48.02
C MET A 1 28.34 -12.82 47.56
N THR A 2 27.27 -13.06 48.32
CA THR A 2 26.31 -14.18 48.08
C THR A 2 25.59 -14.03 46.73
N TRP A 3 25.26 -15.15 46.08
CA TRP A 3 24.56 -15.17 44.78
C TRP A 3 23.26 -14.32 44.78
N ARG A 4 22.54 -14.30 45.91
CA ARG A 4 21.38 -13.40 46.14
C ARG A 4 21.72 -11.91 46.02
N LYS A 5 22.87 -11.45 46.55
CA LYS A 5 23.31 -10.05 46.41
C LYS A 5 23.69 -9.73 44.95
N ARG A 6 24.32 -10.67 44.23
CA ARG A 6 24.63 -10.50 42.79
C ARG A 6 23.37 -10.40 41.94
N LEU A 7 22.35 -11.21 42.23
CA LEU A 7 21.04 -11.13 41.57
C LEU A 7 20.32 -9.81 41.84
N VAL A 8 20.34 -9.30 43.07
CA VAL A 8 19.74 -7.99 43.40
C VAL A 8 20.44 -6.84 42.68
N VAL A 9 21.78 -6.88 42.59
CA VAL A 9 22.55 -5.87 41.83
C VAL A 9 22.22 -5.95 40.34
N LEU A 10 22.19 -7.15 39.76
CA LEU A 10 21.81 -7.35 38.34
C LEU A 10 20.38 -6.87 38.07
N ARG A 11 19.43 -7.22 38.94
CA ARG A 11 18.03 -6.80 38.87
C ARG A 11 17.91 -5.28 38.90
N ASN A 12 18.61 -4.62 39.83
CA ASN A 12 18.58 -3.16 39.95
C ASN A 12 19.21 -2.46 38.75
N ARG A 13 20.21 -3.06 38.09
CA ARG A 13 20.76 -2.53 36.82
C ARG A 13 19.78 -2.56 35.65
N LEU A 14 18.80 -3.46 35.69
CA LEU A 14 17.75 -3.57 34.67
C LEU A 14 16.55 -2.64 34.94
N TYR A 15 16.47 -1.96 36.09
CA TYR A 15 15.39 -1.02 36.39
C TYR A 15 15.57 0.32 35.66
N LEU A 16 15.39 0.30 34.35
CA LEU A 16 15.60 1.46 33.49
C LEU A 16 14.43 2.46 33.51
N TYR A 17 13.22 2.02 33.91
CA TYR A 17 11.99 2.83 33.80
C TYR A 17 11.25 2.95 35.15
N PRO A 18 11.73 3.84 36.05
CA PRO A 18 10.99 4.21 37.25
C PRO A 18 9.70 4.98 36.92
N VAL A 19 8.88 5.24 37.94
CA VAL A 19 7.70 6.11 37.80
C VAL A 19 8.17 7.46 37.25
N PRO A 20 7.59 7.96 36.14
CA PRO A 20 8.00 9.26 35.63
C PRO A 20 7.64 10.38 36.59
N GLU A 21 8.56 11.31 36.81
CA GLU A 21 8.22 12.55 37.51
C GLU A 21 7.25 13.37 36.64
N PRO A 22 6.17 13.92 37.20
CA PRO A 22 5.22 14.71 36.45
C PRO A 22 5.86 16.02 35.98
N MET A 23 5.51 16.47 34.77
CA MET A 23 5.87 17.81 34.28
C MET A 23 4.66 18.75 34.35
N PRO A 24 4.83 20.00 34.79
CA PRO A 24 3.73 20.95 35.00
C PRO A 24 3.01 21.28 33.69
N ARG A 25 1.69 21.51 33.75
CA ARG A 25 0.88 21.95 32.59
C ARG A 25 0.90 23.47 32.48
N THR A 26 2.04 24.02 32.07
CA THR A 26 2.23 25.47 31.88
C THR A 26 1.47 26.00 30.65
N ARG A 27 1.45 27.32 30.44
CA ARG A 27 0.94 27.91 29.19
C ARG A 27 1.63 27.32 27.96
N PHE A 28 2.93 27.08 28.05
CA PHE A 28 3.72 26.48 26.96
C PHE A 28 3.28 25.05 26.64
N PHE A 29 2.92 24.25 27.64
CA PHE A 29 2.34 22.92 27.43
C PHE A 29 1.05 22.98 26.60
N TRP A 30 0.16 23.94 26.89
CA TRP A 30 -1.08 24.10 26.14
C TRP A 30 -0.86 24.61 24.72
N LEU A 31 0.11 25.51 24.51
CA LEU A 31 0.53 25.93 23.17
C LEU A 31 1.09 24.76 22.36
N ALA A 32 1.98 23.95 22.94
CA ALA A 32 2.52 22.76 22.31
C ALA A 32 1.43 21.72 22.00
N THR A 33 0.48 21.52 22.92
CA THR A 33 -0.67 20.64 22.70
C THR A 33 -1.56 21.16 21.57
N GLY A 34 -1.79 22.47 21.50
CA GLY A 34 -2.53 23.11 20.41
C GLY A 34 -1.84 22.93 19.05
N LEU A 35 -0.50 22.99 19.02
CA LEU A 35 0.28 22.70 17.82
C LEU A 35 0.17 21.23 17.39
N VAL A 36 0.22 20.28 18.34
CA VAL A 36 -0.01 18.86 18.04
C VAL A 36 -1.41 18.64 17.49
N ALA A 37 -2.43 19.26 18.11
CA ALA A 37 -3.80 19.17 17.62
C ALA A 37 -3.95 19.76 16.21
N LEU A 38 -3.31 20.90 15.93
CA LEU A 38 -3.30 21.50 14.60
C LEU A 38 -2.69 20.55 13.57
N VAL A 39 -1.51 19.98 13.84
CA VAL A 39 -0.86 19.05 12.90
C VAL A 39 -1.70 17.78 12.71
N ALA A 40 -2.29 17.23 13.78
CA ALA A 40 -3.18 16.07 13.69
C ALA A 40 -4.43 16.38 12.85
N VAL A 41 -5.06 17.54 13.04
CA VAL A 41 -6.21 17.98 12.22
C VAL A 41 -5.81 18.18 10.76
N THR A 42 -4.66 18.81 10.49
CA THR A 42 -4.15 18.97 9.11
C THR A 42 -3.91 17.62 8.45
N PHE A 43 -3.28 16.68 9.16
CA PHE A 43 -3.10 15.31 8.69
C PHE A 43 -4.46 14.66 8.40
N SER A 44 -5.42 14.76 9.31
CA SER A 44 -6.74 14.17 9.12
C SER A 44 -7.49 14.77 7.94
N VAL A 45 -7.54 16.10 7.81
CA VAL A 45 -8.21 16.76 6.68
C VAL A 45 -7.56 16.33 5.37
N TYR A 46 -6.23 16.29 5.30
CA TYR A 46 -5.51 15.86 4.10
C TYR A 46 -5.85 14.43 3.70
N PHE A 47 -5.67 13.46 4.60
CA PHE A 47 -5.91 12.05 4.29
C PHE A 47 -7.39 11.73 4.08
N ILE A 48 -8.31 12.37 4.81
CA ILE A 48 -9.76 12.25 4.53
C ILE A 48 -10.06 12.71 3.11
N LEU A 49 -9.61 13.90 2.70
CA LEU A 49 -9.88 14.40 1.35
C LEU A 49 -9.25 13.51 0.27
N LEU A 50 -8.04 13.00 0.52
CA LEU A 50 -7.37 12.08 -0.37
C LEU A 50 -8.15 10.76 -0.51
N HIS A 51 -8.57 10.17 0.61
CA HIS A 51 -9.36 8.94 0.67
C HIS A 51 -10.71 9.06 -0.02
N LEU A 52 -11.43 10.14 0.26
CA LEU A 52 -12.71 10.41 -0.39
C LEU A 52 -12.53 10.58 -1.90
N GLY A 53 -11.50 11.31 -2.33
CA GLY A 53 -11.17 11.46 -3.75
C GLY A 53 -10.79 10.13 -4.40
N ARG A 54 -10.04 9.26 -3.72
CA ARG A 54 -9.70 7.91 -4.21
C ARG A 54 -10.95 7.05 -4.38
N GLN A 55 -11.83 7.05 -3.39
CA GLN A 55 -13.12 6.35 -3.47
C GLN A 55 -13.97 6.89 -4.61
N ASP A 56 -14.09 8.22 -4.76
CA ASP A 56 -14.92 8.84 -5.79
C ASP A 56 -14.37 8.64 -7.21
N ALA A 57 -13.06 8.40 -7.34
CA ALA A 57 -12.39 8.09 -8.60
C ALA A 57 -12.18 6.58 -8.83
N TYR A 58 -12.92 5.71 -8.11
CA TYR A 58 -12.85 4.24 -8.27
C TYR A 58 -11.42 3.66 -8.09
N LEU A 59 -10.59 4.30 -7.26
CA LEU A 59 -9.20 3.89 -6.98
C LEU A 59 -9.04 3.00 -5.74
N THR A 60 -10.15 2.45 -5.24
CA THR A 60 -10.21 1.58 -4.06
C THR A 60 -10.59 0.15 -4.49
N PRO A 61 -9.87 -0.90 -4.05
CA PRO A 61 -10.05 -2.27 -4.52
C PRO A 61 -11.05 -3.08 -3.67
N ALA A 62 -11.44 -4.23 -4.22
CA ALA A 62 -12.37 -5.16 -3.60
C ALA A 62 -11.82 -5.82 -2.33
N GLU A 63 -10.62 -6.39 -2.39
CA GLU A 63 -10.07 -7.23 -1.31
C GLU A 63 -9.85 -6.47 0.00
N ASP A 64 -9.49 -5.19 -0.10
CA ASP A 64 -9.26 -4.33 1.06
C ASP A 64 -10.55 -3.62 1.46
N LEU A 65 -10.94 -2.55 0.77
CA LEU A 65 -12.07 -1.72 1.19
C LEU A 65 -13.43 -2.41 1.01
N GLY A 66 -13.67 -3.05 -0.13
CA GLY A 66 -14.95 -3.69 -0.45
C GLY A 66 -15.31 -4.82 0.52
N THR A 67 -14.33 -5.67 0.83
CA THR A 67 -14.46 -6.76 1.82
C THR A 67 -14.76 -6.23 3.22
N MET A 68 -14.07 -5.17 3.65
CA MET A 68 -14.27 -4.56 4.96
C MET A 68 -15.64 -3.91 5.08
N ASP A 69 -16.04 -3.17 4.05
CA ASP A 69 -17.34 -2.52 3.97
C ASP A 69 -18.47 -3.56 4.05
N GLN A 70 -18.41 -4.62 3.22
CA GLN A 70 -19.40 -5.69 3.27
C GLN A 70 -19.45 -6.37 4.64
N ALA A 71 -18.30 -6.67 5.25
CA ALA A 71 -18.25 -7.31 6.56
C ALA A 71 -18.88 -6.44 7.67
N VAL A 72 -18.59 -5.14 7.69
CA VAL A 72 -19.15 -4.22 8.69
C VAL A 72 -20.63 -3.98 8.44
N TRP A 73 -21.02 -3.78 7.18
CA TRP A 73 -22.42 -3.62 6.76
C TRP A 73 -23.26 -4.85 7.11
N SER A 74 -22.75 -6.05 6.85
CA SER A 74 -23.51 -7.28 7.10
C SER A 74 -23.79 -7.50 8.59
N LEU A 75 -22.90 -7.04 9.48
CA LEU A 75 -23.13 -7.06 10.93
C LEU A 75 -24.33 -6.21 11.32
N THR A 76 -24.46 -4.99 10.79
CA THR A 76 -25.63 -4.13 11.09
C THR A 76 -26.93 -4.67 10.49
N HIS A 77 -26.84 -5.66 9.59
CA HIS A 77 -27.96 -6.37 8.97
C HIS A 77 -28.15 -7.79 9.52
N GLY A 78 -27.54 -8.11 10.67
CA GLY A 78 -27.79 -9.35 11.41
C GLY A 78 -26.94 -10.55 11.00
N GLN A 79 -25.89 -10.35 10.19
CA GLN A 79 -24.96 -11.40 9.78
C GLN A 79 -23.58 -11.15 10.39
N LEU A 80 -23.01 -12.13 11.09
CA LEU A 80 -21.77 -11.93 11.84
C LEU A 80 -20.54 -11.75 10.92
N PHE A 81 -20.25 -10.49 10.57
CA PHE A 81 -19.16 -10.08 9.69
C PHE A 81 -19.07 -10.92 8.42
N HIS A 82 -20.21 -11.17 7.79
CA HIS A 82 -20.30 -11.96 6.57
C HIS A 82 -19.66 -11.22 5.39
N GLN A 83 -18.89 -11.95 4.58
CA GLN A 83 -18.24 -11.46 3.37
C GLN A 83 -18.18 -12.55 2.30
N THR A 84 -18.30 -12.15 1.03
CA THR A 84 -18.31 -13.03 -0.15
C THR A 84 -17.19 -12.70 -1.15
N VAL A 85 -16.52 -11.56 -0.99
CA VAL A 85 -15.36 -11.19 -1.79
C VAL A 85 -14.24 -12.21 -1.56
N CYS A 86 -13.74 -12.77 -2.66
CA CYS A 86 -12.63 -13.70 -2.64
C CYS A 86 -11.87 -13.68 -3.96
N ASN A 87 -10.55 -13.75 -3.90
CA ASN A 87 -9.69 -13.88 -5.06
C ASN A 87 -9.40 -15.33 -5.41
N ILE A 88 -10.01 -15.80 -6.50
CA ILE A 88 -9.93 -17.20 -6.95
C ILE A 88 -8.52 -17.68 -7.34
N VAL A 89 -7.53 -16.78 -7.45
CA VAL A 89 -6.15 -17.11 -7.83
C VAL A 89 -5.30 -17.44 -6.62
N SER A 90 -5.37 -16.62 -5.57
CA SER A 90 -4.44 -16.72 -4.44
C SER A 90 -5.11 -16.92 -3.09
N ASP A 91 -6.41 -16.68 -2.97
CA ASP A 91 -7.10 -16.80 -1.70
C ASP A 91 -7.52 -18.23 -1.38
N THR A 92 -7.60 -18.51 -0.09
CA THR A 92 -8.05 -19.81 0.45
C THR A 92 -9.47 -19.73 1.05
N ASN A 93 -10.11 -18.55 1.05
CA ASN A 93 -11.49 -18.34 1.52
C ASN A 93 -12.55 -18.50 0.42
N CYS A 94 -12.20 -18.93 -0.79
CA CYS A 94 -13.13 -19.13 -1.90
C CYS A 94 -13.87 -20.47 -1.75
N THR A 95 -14.57 -20.67 -0.64
CA THR A 95 -15.13 -21.99 -0.27
C THR A 95 -16.56 -22.22 -0.71
N GLY A 96 -17.23 -21.19 -1.23
CA GLY A 96 -18.57 -21.27 -1.79
C GLY A 96 -19.21 -19.90 -1.95
N VAL A 97 -20.23 -19.81 -2.80
CA VAL A 97 -20.92 -18.54 -3.13
C VAL A 97 -21.62 -17.89 -1.93
N ASN A 98 -21.86 -18.65 -0.86
CA ASN A 98 -22.41 -18.13 0.39
C ASN A 98 -21.37 -17.40 1.25
N GLY A 99 -20.10 -17.34 0.83
CA GLY A 99 -19.06 -16.62 1.56
C GLY A 99 -18.69 -17.24 2.91
N VAL A 100 -17.99 -16.46 3.73
CA VAL A 100 -17.54 -16.83 5.08
C VAL A 100 -17.71 -15.64 6.02
N SER A 101 -17.63 -15.89 7.34
CA SER A 101 -17.41 -14.78 8.29
C SER A 101 -15.98 -14.28 8.15
N ARG A 102 -15.76 -12.98 8.32
CA ARG A 102 -14.43 -12.38 8.40
C ARG A 102 -13.54 -13.02 9.44
N PHE A 103 -14.12 -13.50 10.54
CA PHE A 103 -13.43 -14.27 11.58
C PHE A 103 -12.84 -15.61 11.12
N ALA A 104 -13.22 -16.11 9.94
CA ALA A 104 -12.56 -17.24 9.29
C ALA A 104 -11.15 -16.88 8.81
N ILE A 105 -10.93 -15.61 8.43
CA ILE A 105 -9.68 -15.11 7.85
C ILE A 105 -8.87 -14.37 8.90
N HIS A 106 -9.48 -13.38 9.56
CA HIS A 106 -8.85 -12.49 10.54
C HIS A 106 -9.72 -12.33 11.77
N PHE A 107 -9.12 -12.42 12.95
CA PHE A 107 -9.84 -12.19 14.20
C PHE A 107 -9.70 -10.73 14.63
N GLU A 108 -10.65 -9.89 14.20
CA GLU A 108 -10.64 -8.43 14.42
C GLU A 108 -11.88 -7.93 15.18
N PRO A 109 -12.08 -8.28 16.47
CA PRO A 109 -13.24 -7.83 17.24
C PRO A 109 -13.41 -6.30 17.37
N VAL A 110 -12.38 -5.50 17.05
CA VAL A 110 -12.50 -4.04 17.03
C VAL A 110 -13.58 -3.58 16.04
N LEU A 111 -13.88 -4.38 15.01
CA LEU A 111 -14.91 -4.09 14.03
C LEU A 111 -16.32 -3.98 14.63
N PHE A 112 -16.58 -4.56 15.80
CA PHE A 112 -17.84 -4.34 16.53
C PHE A 112 -18.01 -2.89 16.99
N LEU A 113 -16.91 -2.20 17.30
CA LEU A 113 -16.95 -0.78 17.66
C LEU A 113 -17.04 0.10 16.41
N VAL A 114 -16.36 -0.31 15.33
CA VAL A 114 -16.42 0.36 14.03
C VAL A 114 -17.83 0.30 13.44
N SER A 115 -18.52 -0.83 13.56
CA SER A 115 -19.88 -1.00 13.04
C SER A 115 -20.93 -0.11 13.71
N LEU A 116 -20.65 0.42 14.91
CA LEU A 116 -21.55 1.39 15.55
C LEU A 116 -21.71 2.67 14.72
N PHE A 117 -20.70 3.02 13.90
CA PHE A 117 -20.77 4.19 13.02
C PHE A 117 -21.63 3.94 11.78
N TYR A 118 -21.77 2.69 11.34
CA TYR A 118 -22.66 2.29 10.23
C TYR A 118 -24.14 2.43 10.60
N LEU A 119 -24.47 2.47 11.90
CA LEU A 119 -25.83 2.79 12.37
C LEU A 119 -26.22 4.26 12.10
N ILE A 120 -25.24 5.12 11.82
CA ILE A 120 -25.45 6.55 11.52
C ILE A 120 -25.28 6.79 10.02
N VAL A 121 -24.14 6.37 9.46
CA VAL A 121 -23.81 6.51 8.04
C VAL A 121 -23.15 5.21 7.57
N SER A 122 -23.94 4.40 6.89
CA SER A 122 -23.44 3.23 6.16
C SER A 122 -22.75 3.70 4.88
N SER A 123 -21.43 3.53 4.81
CA SER A 123 -20.63 3.81 3.62
C SER A 123 -19.19 3.35 3.83
N PRO A 124 -18.49 2.86 2.78
CA PRO A 124 -17.05 2.58 2.84
C PRO A 124 -16.24 3.82 3.25
N LYS A 125 -16.72 5.03 2.91
CA LYS A 125 -16.10 6.30 3.31
C LYS A 125 -16.06 6.49 4.83
N THR A 126 -17.03 5.93 5.56
CA THR A 126 -17.07 5.98 7.03
C THR A 126 -15.87 5.27 7.64
N LEU A 127 -15.46 4.13 7.06
CA LEU A 127 -14.28 3.38 7.50
C LEU A 127 -13.00 4.19 7.33
N LEU A 128 -12.80 4.77 6.13
CA LEU A 128 -11.63 5.58 5.81
C LEU A 128 -11.50 6.78 6.77
N VAL A 129 -12.59 7.52 6.99
CA VAL A 129 -12.61 8.65 7.92
C VAL A 129 -12.28 8.21 9.35
N LEU A 130 -12.88 7.12 9.83
CA LEU A 130 -12.65 6.64 11.19
C LEU A 130 -11.18 6.22 11.40
N GLN A 131 -10.59 5.49 10.44
CA GLN A 131 -9.20 5.09 10.50
C GLN A 131 -8.29 6.31 10.59
N THR A 132 -8.45 7.29 9.70
CA THR A 132 -7.63 8.51 9.69
C THR A 132 -7.68 9.25 11.02
N LEU A 133 -8.87 9.36 11.64
CA LEU A 133 -9.03 10.05 12.93
C LEU A 133 -8.34 9.29 14.07
N VAL A 134 -8.45 7.96 14.09
CA VAL A 134 -7.78 7.12 15.10
C VAL A 134 -6.28 7.19 14.94
N VAL A 135 -5.76 7.05 13.72
CA VAL A 135 -4.32 7.15 13.41
C VAL A 135 -3.78 8.52 13.83
N ALA A 136 -4.44 9.61 13.43
CA ALA A 136 -4.01 10.96 13.82
C ALA A 136 -3.97 11.15 15.36
N ALA A 137 -4.88 10.50 16.10
CA ALA A 137 -4.91 10.56 17.56
C ALA A 137 -3.64 9.97 18.21
N GLY A 138 -2.85 9.15 17.51
CA GLY A 138 -1.55 8.66 17.98
C GLY A 138 -0.49 9.76 18.18
N ALA A 139 -0.66 10.93 17.55
CA ALA A 139 0.22 12.08 17.76
C ALA A 139 0.23 12.57 19.22
N PHE A 140 -0.89 12.44 19.94
CA PHE A 140 -1.01 12.85 21.34
C PHE A 140 -0.19 11.98 22.31
N PRO A 141 -0.32 10.64 22.35
CA PRO A 141 0.53 9.81 23.18
C PRO A 141 2.00 9.84 22.74
N ALA A 142 2.31 10.03 21.44
CA ALA A 142 3.69 10.30 20.99
C ALA A 142 4.26 11.57 21.65
N PHE A 143 3.51 12.68 21.60
CA PHE A 143 3.86 13.93 22.26
C PHE A 143 4.00 13.75 23.78
N TRP A 144 3.03 13.15 24.47
CA TRP A 144 3.08 13.01 25.93
C TRP A 144 4.23 12.12 26.39
N LEU A 145 4.48 11.01 25.68
CA LEU A 145 5.59 10.11 25.98
C LEU A 145 6.93 10.81 25.77
N ALA A 146 7.12 11.44 24.60
CA ALA A 146 8.34 12.19 24.29
C ALA A 146 8.57 13.34 25.28
N ARG A 147 7.52 14.06 25.68
CA ARG A 147 7.60 15.14 26.67
C ARG A 147 8.13 14.64 28.01
N LEU A 148 7.62 13.51 28.50
CA LEU A 148 8.07 12.94 29.77
C LEU A 148 9.50 12.42 29.70
N ARG A 149 9.94 11.87 28.56
CA ARG A 149 11.26 11.29 28.39
C ARG A 149 12.35 12.32 28.06
N LEU A 150 12.09 13.18 27.08
CA LEU A 150 13.03 14.21 26.62
C LEU A 150 13.03 15.46 27.49
N ARG A 151 12.02 15.61 28.35
CA ARG A 151 11.83 16.77 29.25
C ARG A 151 11.79 18.12 28.50
N ASN A 152 11.24 18.11 27.29
CA ASN A 152 11.17 19.29 26.43
C ASN A 152 9.90 19.23 25.55
N GLU A 153 9.03 20.23 25.65
CA GLU A 153 7.78 20.28 24.89
C GLU A 153 7.98 20.42 23.38
N LEU A 154 8.96 21.21 22.90
CA LEU A 154 9.17 21.40 21.46
C LEU A 154 9.75 20.15 20.80
N ALA A 155 10.71 19.50 21.45
CA ALA A 155 11.23 18.21 20.98
C ALA A 155 10.10 17.18 20.93
N ALA A 156 9.19 17.20 21.90
CA ALA A 156 8.02 16.33 21.91
C ALA A 156 7.03 16.62 20.78
N VAL A 157 6.80 17.89 20.43
CA VAL A 157 6.04 18.25 19.23
C VAL A 157 6.72 17.66 17.99
N GLY A 158 8.04 17.79 17.87
CA GLY A 158 8.81 17.21 16.77
C GLY A 158 8.63 15.69 16.65
N ILE A 159 8.52 14.96 17.77
CA ILE A 159 8.23 13.52 17.75
C ILE A 159 6.79 13.21 17.30
N ALA A 160 5.81 14.03 17.70
CA ALA A 160 4.44 13.89 17.19
C ALA A 160 4.36 14.13 15.68
N VAL A 161 5.12 15.11 15.17
CA VAL A 161 5.26 15.35 13.72
C VAL A 161 5.97 14.17 13.05
N LEU A 162 7.07 13.64 13.63
CA LEU A 162 7.77 12.47 13.11
C LEU A 162 6.85 11.24 12.97
N TYR A 163 5.95 11.03 13.92
CA TYR A 163 4.95 9.97 13.87
C TYR A 163 4.02 10.11 12.65
N LEU A 164 3.45 11.29 12.43
CA LEU A 164 2.54 11.53 11.29
C LEU A 164 3.27 11.59 9.93
N LEU A 165 4.56 11.95 9.93
CA LEU A 165 5.41 11.95 8.73
C LEU A 165 6.07 10.59 8.47
N TYR A 166 5.78 9.55 9.27
CA TYR A 166 6.44 8.26 9.09
C TYR A 166 5.91 7.56 7.82
N PRO A 167 6.73 7.29 6.79
CA PRO A 167 6.23 6.75 5.52
C PRO A 167 5.49 5.43 5.67
N ALA A 168 5.98 4.51 6.51
CA ALA A 168 5.30 3.24 6.78
C ALA A 168 3.89 3.42 7.40
N LEU A 169 3.67 4.49 8.18
CA LEU A 169 2.35 4.83 8.72
C LEU A 169 1.45 5.39 7.62
N GLN A 170 1.98 6.28 6.76
CA GLN A 170 1.21 6.83 5.65
C GLN A 170 0.85 5.79 4.60
N GLN A 171 1.73 4.83 4.35
CA GLN A 171 1.45 3.70 3.45
C GLN A 171 0.33 2.82 4.02
N ALA A 172 0.36 2.52 5.32
CA ALA A 172 -0.75 1.84 5.98
C ALA A 172 -2.04 2.67 5.98
N GLU A 173 -1.93 3.99 6.02
CA GLU A 173 -3.07 4.91 5.98
C GLU A 173 -3.70 4.98 4.58
N ILE A 174 -2.91 5.05 3.49
CA ILE A 174 -3.41 5.18 2.11
C ILE A 174 -3.81 3.85 1.48
N PHE A 175 -3.33 2.73 2.02
CA PHE A 175 -3.71 1.38 1.60
C PHE A 175 -5.08 1.00 2.20
N ASP A 176 -6.08 1.84 1.91
CA ASP A 176 -7.48 1.72 2.29
C ASP A 176 -7.71 1.40 3.79
N PHE A 177 -8.77 0.67 4.13
CA PHE A 177 -9.10 0.38 5.52
C PHE A 177 -8.58 -0.99 5.98
N HIS A 178 -7.82 -1.00 7.07
CA HIS A 178 -7.48 -2.23 7.81
C HIS A 178 -7.54 -1.98 9.32
N ALA A 179 -8.17 -2.90 10.06
CA ALA A 179 -8.26 -2.79 11.51
C ALA A 179 -6.88 -2.68 12.18
N VAL A 180 -5.86 -3.35 11.64
CA VAL A 180 -4.47 -3.26 12.13
C VAL A 180 -3.88 -1.85 12.06
N THR A 181 -4.32 -1.01 11.12
CA THR A 181 -3.83 0.37 10.99
C THR A 181 -4.19 1.21 12.23
N LEU A 182 -5.29 0.88 12.93
CA LEU A 182 -5.67 1.52 14.19
C LEU A 182 -4.62 1.31 15.30
N THR A 183 -3.80 0.25 15.21
CA THR A 183 -2.75 -0.05 16.19
C THR A 183 -1.66 1.01 16.23
N CYS A 184 -1.48 1.78 15.15
CA CYS A 184 -0.60 2.95 15.10
C CYS A 184 -0.84 3.90 16.28
N ALA A 185 -2.08 4.12 16.66
CA ALA A 185 -2.42 4.96 17.81
C ALA A 185 -2.61 4.14 19.09
N LEU A 186 -3.33 3.01 19.02
CA LEU A 186 -3.67 2.21 20.19
C LEU A 186 -2.44 1.67 20.93
N LEU A 187 -1.40 1.26 20.19
CA LEU A 187 -0.13 0.83 20.81
C LEU A 187 0.66 2.00 21.39
N LEU A 188 0.61 3.20 20.81
CA LEU A 188 1.22 4.38 21.42
C LEU A 188 0.52 4.77 22.73
N PHE A 189 -0.81 4.71 22.79
CA PHE A 189 -1.56 4.87 24.04
C PHE A 189 -1.19 3.77 25.05
N THR A 190 -1.06 2.52 24.60
CA THR A 190 -0.61 1.39 25.43
C THR A 190 0.77 1.67 26.03
N LEU A 191 1.74 2.08 25.21
CA LEU A 191 3.09 2.46 25.64
C LEU A 191 3.06 3.63 26.64
N TYR A 192 2.26 4.66 26.37
CA TYR A 192 2.10 5.81 27.26
C TYR A 192 1.53 5.42 28.62
N PHE A 193 0.47 4.60 28.67
CA PHE A 193 -0.13 4.16 29.94
C PHE A 193 0.72 3.12 30.67
N MET A 194 1.47 2.30 29.94
CA MET A 194 2.51 1.43 30.50
C MET A 194 3.59 2.26 31.19
N TYR A 195 4.07 3.32 30.53
CA TYR A 195 5.12 4.19 31.06
C TYR A 195 4.64 5.01 32.27
N THR A 196 3.46 5.62 32.19
CA THR A 196 2.88 6.44 33.28
C THR A 196 2.25 5.63 34.41
N ARG A 197 2.30 4.30 34.32
CA ARG A 197 1.76 3.34 35.30
C ARG A 197 0.25 3.44 35.57
N ARG A 198 -0.52 3.90 34.58
CA ARG A 198 -2.00 3.91 34.63
C ARG A 198 -2.55 2.55 34.22
N THR A 199 -2.54 1.60 35.14
CA THR A 199 -2.80 0.18 34.87
C THR A 199 -4.14 -0.10 34.20
N VAL A 200 -5.23 0.56 34.61
CA VAL A 200 -6.56 0.33 34.01
C VAL A 200 -6.53 0.66 32.52
N TRP A 201 -6.07 1.87 32.18
CA TRP A 201 -5.97 2.33 30.79
C TRP A 201 -4.96 1.54 29.96
N LEU A 202 -3.88 1.04 30.58
CA LEU A 202 -2.97 0.10 29.94
C LEU A 202 -3.71 -1.15 29.45
N PHE A 203 -4.53 -1.77 30.30
CA PHE A 203 -5.28 -2.97 29.90
C PHE A 203 -6.37 -2.65 28.87
N VAL A 204 -7.06 -1.51 28.99
CA VAL A 204 -8.06 -1.07 27.99
C VAL A 204 -7.43 -0.96 26.61
N PHE A 205 -6.31 -0.21 26.47
CA PHE A 205 -5.67 -0.03 25.18
C PHE A 205 -4.92 -1.27 24.69
N ALA A 206 -4.43 -2.13 25.59
CA ALA A 206 -3.89 -3.44 25.22
C ALA A 206 -4.98 -4.34 24.61
N ILE A 207 -6.19 -4.38 25.20
CA ILE A 207 -7.33 -5.13 24.66
C ILE A 207 -7.75 -4.56 23.31
N LEU A 208 -7.88 -3.23 23.19
CA LEU A 208 -8.22 -2.59 21.91
C LEU A 208 -7.17 -2.90 20.83
N SER A 209 -5.88 -2.88 21.18
CA SER A 209 -4.80 -3.22 20.24
C SER A 209 -4.89 -4.69 19.79
N MET A 210 -5.11 -5.62 20.72
CA MET A 210 -5.29 -7.05 20.38
C MET A 210 -6.55 -7.32 19.56
N ALA A 211 -7.59 -6.51 19.74
CA ALA A 211 -8.83 -6.61 18.98
C ALA A 211 -8.68 -6.19 17.51
N CYS A 212 -7.53 -5.61 17.12
CA CYS A 212 -7.27 -5.16 15.76
C CYS A 212 -6.70 -6.24 14.84
N LYS A 213 -6.08 -7.31 15.39
CA LYS A 213 -5.54 -8.44 14.60
C LYS A 213 -5.04 -9.59 15.47
N GLU A 214 -5.06 -10.81 14.94
CA GLU A 214 -4.72 -12.05 15.64
C GLU A 214 -3.28 -12.16 16.18
N GLU A 215 -2.32 -11.46 15.58
CA GLU A 215 -0.91 -11.50 15.99
C GLU A 215 -0.54 -10.43 17.04
N MET A 216 -1.37 -9.39 17.21
CA MET A 216 -1.17 -8.33 18.20
C MET A 216 -1.00 -8.82 19.66
N PRO A 217 -1.64 -9.92 20.12
CA PRO A 217 -1.36 -10.51 21.42
C PRO A 217 0.13 -10.84 21.65
N ALA A 218 0.89 -11.22 20.62
CA ALA A 218 2.31 -11.49 20.74
C ALA A 218 3.10 -10.20 21.06
N VAL A 219 2.74 -9.08 20.43
CA VAL A 219 3.31 -7.75 20.73
C VAL A 219 2.99 -7.33 22.17
N ILE A 220 1.74 -7.49 22.60
CA ILE A 220 1.33 -7.17 23.98
C ILE A 220 2.00 -8.09 25.02
N ALA A 221 2.23 -9.36 24.69
CA ALA A 221 3.00 -10.25 25.55
C ALA A 221 4.45 -9.76 25.70
N MET A 222 5.06 -9.28 24.61
CA MET A 222 6.39 -8.66 24.67
C MET A 222 6.40 -7.37 25.48
N PHE A 223 5.35 -6.55 25.43
CA PHE A 223 5.22 -5.37 26.32
C PHE A 223 5.11 -5.82 27.79
N GLY A 224 4.38 -6.91 28.06
CA GLY A 224 4.29 -7.54 29.38
C GLY A 224 5.67 -7.97 29.89
N LEU A 225 6.40 -8.77 29.12
CA LEU A 225 7.77 -9.22 29.44
C LEU A 225 8.72 -8.02 29.65
N TRP A 226 8.62 -7.02 28.78
CA TRP A 226 9.38 -5.78 28.89
C TRP A 226 9.09 -5.06 30.20
N SER A 227 7.82 -4.95 30.61
CA SER A 227 7.42 -4.35 31.90
C SER A 227 7.94 -5.14 33.11
N ILE A 228 8.03 -6.48 33.02
CA ILE A 228 8.66 -7.32 34.05
C ILE A 228 10.14 -6.98 34.20
N VAL A 229 10.87 -6.91 33.08
CA VAL A 229 12.33 -6.74 33.09
C VAL A 229 12.72 -5.30 33.43
N PHE A 230 12.16 -4.33 32.71
CA PHE A 230 12.65 -2.95 32.70
C PHE A 230 11.89 -2.01 33.65
N GLN A 231 10.63 -2.31 33.97
CA GLN A 231 9.85 -1.59 35.00
C GLN A 231 9.75 -2.35 36.32
N GLN A 232 10.17 -3.61 36.38
CA GLN A 232 10.02 -4.51 37.54
C GLN A 232 8.57 -4.68 38.02
N ARG A 233 7.59 -4.52 37.11
CA ARG A 233 6.16 -4.62 37.44
C ARG A 233 5.61 -6.01 37.16
N TRP A 234 6.10 -6.99 37.91
CA TRP A 234 5.81 -8.41 37.67
C TRP A 234 4.32 -8.75 37.55
N ARG A 235 3.46 -8.19 38.44
CA ARG A 235 2.00 -8.45 38.39
C ARG A 235 1.36 -7.94 37.11
N THR A 236 1.68 -6.69 36.73
CA THR A 236 1.12 -6.08 35.53
C THR A 236 1.65 -6.77 34.28
N GLY A 237 2.94 -7.06 34.23
CA GLY A 237 3.56 -7.76 33.11
C GLY A 237 3.04 -9.19 32.93
N LEU A 238 2.91 -9.97 34.01
CA LEU A 238 2.28 -11.30 33.96
C LEU A 238 0.81 -11.22 33.56
N GLY A 239 0.09 -10.18 34.02
CA GLY A 239 -1.30 -9.96 33.62
C GLY A 239 -1.44 -9.74 32.12
N LEU A 240 -0.54 -8.95 31.51
CA LEU A 240 -0.51 -8.76 30.04
C LEU A 240 -0.17 -10.06 29.31
N VAL A 241 0.84 -10.81 29.77
CA VAL A 241 1.21 -12.10 29.16
C VAL A 241 0.06 -13.11 29.25
N ALA A 242 -0.56 -13.26 30.42
CA ALA A 242 -1.67 -14.18 30.61
C ALA A 242 -2.89 -13.78 29.76
N LEU A 243 -3.19 -12.48 29.67
CA LEU A 243 -4.24 -11.96 28.82
C LEU A 243 -3.95 -12.24 27.34
N SER A 244 -2.73 -12.01 26.86
CA SER A 244 -2.31 -12.34 25.50
C SER A 244 -2.45 -13.82 25.20
N MET A 245 -2.03 -14.70 26.12
CA MET A 245 -2.17 -16.15 25.95
C MET A 245 -3.64 -16.56 25.85
N ALA A 246 -4.50 -16.02 26.72
CA ALA A 246 -5.94 -16.28 26.67
C ALA A 246 -6.55 -15.78 25.34
N TRP A 247 -6.09 -14.63 24.84
CA TRP A 247 -6.56 -14.08 23.56
C TRP A 247 -6.15 -14.95 22.38
N VAL A 248 -4.91 -15.44 22.33
CA VAL A 248 -4.44 -16.38 21.30
C VAL A 248 -5.27 -17.68 21.35
N SER A 249 -5.52 -18.23 22.54
CA SER A 249 -6.39 -19.40 22.69
C SER A 249 -7.80 -19.15 22.16
N MET A 250 -8.39 -18.00 22.48
CA MET A 250 -9.70 -17.60 21.95
C MET A 250 -9.66 -17.47 20.42
N THR A 251 -8.63 -16.86 19.87
CA THR A 251 -8.44 -16.68 18.42
C THR A 251 -8.38 -18.03 17.70
N LEU A 252 -7.60 -18.97 18.22
CA LEU A 252 -7.50 -20.33 17.68
C LEU A 252 -8.83 -21.08 17.80
N LEU A 253 -9.59 -20.87 18.88
CA LEU A 253 -10.94 -21.44 19.04
C LEU A 253 -11.91 -20.88 18.00
N VAL A 254 -11.86 -19.57 17.75
CA VAL A 254 -12.68 -18.93 16.72
C VAL A 254 -12.34 -19.49 15.35
N TYR A 255 -11.06 -19.63 15.00
CA TYR A 255 -10.67 -20.27 13.75
C TYR A 255 -11.15 -21.71 13.63
N HIS A 256 -11.12 -22.49 14.72
CA HIS A 256 -11.62 -23.87 14.69
C HIS A 256 -13.08 -23.97 14.24
N PHE A 257 -13.93 -22.99 14.61
CA PHE A 257 -15.34 -22.99 14.27
C PHE A 257 -15.70 -22.18 13.03
N ALA A 258 -15.02 -21.05 12.80
CA ALA A 258 -15.34 -20.11 11.73
C ALA A 258 -14.57 -20.40 10.43
N SER A 259 -13.36 -20.94 10.51
CA SER A 259 -12.56 -21.26 9.33
C SER A 259 -13.07 -22.53 8.66
N PRO A 260 -13.26 -22.54 7.33
CA PRO A 260 -13.60 -23.75 6.58
C PRO A 260 -12.59 -24.90 6.73
N THR A 261 -11.33 -24.58 7.07
CA THR A 261 -10.26 -25.57 7.28
C THR A 261 -10.04 -25.93 8.75
N GLY A 262 -10.77 -25.30 9.67
CA GLY A 262 -10.56 -25.41 11.12
C GLY A 262 -9.24 -24.79 11.61
N HIS A 263 -8.50 -24.10 10.73
CA HIS A 263 -7.20 -23.49 11.01
C HIS A 263 -7.07 -22.11 10.33
N PRO A 264 -6.10 -21.24 10.73
CA PRO A 264 -5.93 -19.93 10.11
C PRO A 264 -5.64 -20.04 8.60
N LEU A 265 -6.46 -19.37 7.78
CA LEU A 265 -6.39 -19.47 6.31
C LEU A 265 -5.09 -18.92 5.71
N LEU A 266 -4.39 -18.05 6.44
CA LEU A 266 -3.14 -17.41 6.02
C LEU A 266 -1.87 -18.11 6.57
N ALA A 267 -2.02 -19.22 7.29
CA ALA A 267 -0.88 -19.95 7.86
C ALA A 267 0.07 -20.51 6.78
N SER A 268 -0.41 -20.72 5.56
CA SER A 268 0.37 -21.19 4.40
C SER A 268 1.56 -20.29 4.06
N ARG A 269 1.50 -19.00 4.42
CA ARG A 269 2.61 -18.02 4.29
C ARG A 269 3.88 -18.44 5.04
N TYR A 270 3.75 -19.33 6.02
CA TYR A 270 4.86 -19.83 6.85
C TYR A 270 5.05 -21.34 6.75
N GLY A 271 4.32 -22.02 5.84
CA GLY A 271 4.31 -23.49 5.76
C GLY A 271 5.69 -24.12 5.50
N TYR A 272 6.61 -23.38 4.86
CA TYR A 272 7.98 -23.83 4.61
C TYR A 272 8.82 -24.00 5.90
N LEU A 273 8.43 -23.33 7.00
CA LEU A 273 9.07 -23.49 8.31
C LEU A 273 8.68 -24.80 8.99
N GLY A 274 7.54 -25.40 8.60
CA GLY A 274 7.01 -26.63 9.15
C GLY A 274 5.55 -26.53 9.59
N ASN A 275 4.93 -27.68 9.83
CA ASN A 275 3.50 -27.82 10.16
C ASN A 275 3.24 -27.92 11.67
N SER A 276 4.28 -27.81 12.50
CA SER A 276 4.16 -27.83 13.97
C SER A 276 5.19 -26.92 14.64
N PRO A 277 4.94 -26.45 15.89
CA PRO A 277 5.90 -25.63 16.62
C PRO A 277 7.28 -26.28 16.79
N SER A 278 7.34 -27.61 16.94
CA SER A 278 8.61 -28.34 17.04
C SER A 278 9.37 -28.35 15.71
N GLN A 279 8.68 -28.55 14.58
CA GLN A 279 9.29 -28.48 13.26
C GLN A 279 9.84 -27.08 12.97
N ILE A 280 9.08 -26.04 13.26
CA ILE A 280 9.51 -24.64 13.12
C ILE A 280 10.78 -24.39 13.95
N LEU A 281 10.80 -24.83 15.22
CA LEU A 281 11.98 -24.70 16.06
C LEU A 281 13.20 -25.43 15.49
N PHE A 282 13.02 -26.68 15.04
CA PHE A 282 14.11 -27.46 14.45
C PHE A 282 14.61 -26.86 13.13
N TYR A 283 13.74 -26.24 12.33
CA TYR A 283 14.14 -25.54 11.11
C TYR A 283 15.16 -24.42 11.40
N PHE A 284 14.88 -23.57 12.40
CA PHE A 284 15.82 -22.51 12.80
C PHE A 284 17.16 -23.07 13.33
N LEU A 285 17.14 -24.19 14.02
CA LEU A 285 18.34 -24.83 14.56
C LEU A 285 19.18 -25.53 13.48
N GLN A 286 18.53 -26.11 12.47
CA GLN A 286 19.17 -26.84 11.37
C GLN A 286 19.63 -25.91 10.24
N HIS A 287 18.94 -24.79 10.03
CA HIS A 287 19.18 -23.88 8.90
C HIS A 287 19.46 -22.42 9.28
N PRO A 288 20.27 -22.11 10.32
CA PRO A 288 20.44 -20.73 10.80
C PRO A 288 21.06 -19.79 9.75
N ARG A 289 21.98 -20.29 8.91
CA ARG A 289 22.57 -19.49 7.83
C ARG A 289 21.56 -19.18 6.74
N ALA A 290 20.78 -20.18 6.31
CA ALA A 290 19.76 -19.99 5.28
C ALA A 290 18.71 -18.96 5.71
N VAL A 291 18.27 -19.01 6.98
CA VAL A 291 17.34 -18.02 7.53
C VAL A 291 17.91 -16.60 7.43
N ILE A 292 19.18 -16.40 7.79
CA ILE A 292 19.82 -15.08 7.71
C ILE A 292 19.96 -14.65 6.25
N ASP A 293 20.45 -15.52 5.38
CA ASP A 293 20.73 -15.19 3.98
C ASP A 293 19.43 -14.87 3.22
N GLN A 294 18.37 -15.64 3.45
CA GLN A 294 17.10 -15.52 2.74
C GLN A 294 16.15 -14.48 3.33
N HIS A 295 16.12 -14.30 4.66
CA HIS A 295 15.11 -13.44 5.31
C HIS A 295 15.67 -12.17 5.96
N LEU A 296 17.01 -11.99 5.99
CA LEU A 296 17.63 -10.76 6.49
C LEU A 296 18.55 -10.10 5.47
N LEU A 297 19.33 -10.87 4.71
CA LEU A 297 20.35 -10.35 3.79
C LEU A 297 19.87 -10.25 2.34
N GLU A 298 18.77 -10.91 1.97
CA GLU A 298 18.15 -10.74 0.65
C GLU A 298 17.91 -9.24 0.37
N PRO A 299 18.17 -8.75 -0.87
CA PRO A 299 18.00 -7.34 -1.22
C PRO A 299 16.64 -6.73 -0.82
N THR A 300 15.55 -7.46 -1.00
CA THR A 300 14.18 -7.03 -0.66
C THR A 300 13.98 -6.88 0.85
N HIS A 301 14.36 -7.87 1.65
CA HIS A 301 14.33 -7.84 3.11
C HIS A 301 15.22 -6.73 3.70
N ARG A 302 16.43 -6.53 3.15
CA ARG A 302 17.29 -5.40 3.55
C ARG A 302 16.64 -4.07 3.22
N GLN A 303 16.00 -3.97 2.06
CA GLN A 303 15.29 -2.76 1.66
C GLN A 303 14.11 -2.45 2.59
N TYR A 304 13.35 -3.47 3.00
CA TYR A 304 12.29 -3.35 4.00
C TYR A 304 12.80 -2.80 5.33
N LEU A 305 13.89 -3.37 5.87
CA LEU A 305 14.50 -2.87 7.11
C LEU A 305 14.99 -1.42 6.98
N ARG A 306 15.47 -1.02 5.79
CA ARG A 306 15.81 0.39 5.52
C ARG A 306 14.58 1.27 5.51
N ILE A 307 13.49 0.87 4.86
CA ILE A 307 12.22 1.61 4.85
C ILE A 307 11.71 1.81 6.28
N LEU A 308 11.84 0.80 7.13
CA LEU A 308 11.45 0.91 8.54
C LEU A 308 12.37 1.83 9.36
N LEU A 309 13.71 1.77 9.18
CA LEU A 309 14.64 2.45 10.10
C LEU A 309 15.13 3.82 9.64
N ALA A 310 15.20 4.04 8.31
CA ALA A 310 15.73 5.27 7.74
C ALA A 310 14.91 6.54 8.04
N PRO A 311 13.56 6.51 8.14
CA PRO A 311 12.78 7.70 8.47
C PRO A 311 13.14 8.32 9.82
N ALA A 312 13.49 7.49 10.81
CA ALA A 312 13.98 7.92 12.11
C ALA A 312 15.53 8.06 12.17
N GLY A 313 16.20 8.12 11.02
CA GLY A 313 17.65 8.28 10.93
C GLY A 313 18.44 7.14 11.59
N TYR A 314 17.89 5.92 11.59
CA TYR A 314 18.44 4.73 12.25
C TYR A 314 18.59 4.84 13.78
N LEU A 315 18.08 5.92 14.42
CA LEU A 315 18.10 6.07 15.87
C LEU A 315 17.47 4.90 16.63
N PRO A 316 16.37 4.26 16.19
CA PRO A 316 15.79 3.12 16.90
C PRO A 316 16.78 2.00 17.24
N VAL A 317 17.80 1.78 16.40
CA VAL A 317 18.83 0.75 16.58
C VAL A 317 19.67 0.97 17.85
N LEU A 318 19.76 2.21 18.34
CA LEU A 318 20.47 2.55 19.58
C LEU A 318 19.68 2.18 20.84
N ALA A 319 18.41 1.82 20.71
CA ALA A 319 17.54 1.38 21.79
C ALA A 319 17.01 -0.05 21.56
N PRO A 320 17.89 -1.07 21.44
CA PRO A 320 17.47 -2.45 21.18
C PRO A 320 16.57 -3.02 22.28
N TRP A 321 16.71 -2.53 23.52
CA TRP A 321 15.81 -2.90 24.62
C TRP A 321 14.37 -2.42 24.42
N VAL A 322 14.12 -1.41 23.58
CA VAL A 322 12.76 -1.02 23.16
C VAL A 322 12.34 -1.80 21.92
N LEU A 323 13.22 -1.89 20.92
CA LEU A 323 12.94 -2.58 19.65
C LEU A 323 12.49 -4.03 19.83
N VAL A 324 12.97 -4.72 20.87
CA VAL A 324 12.55 -6.09 21.19
C VAL A 324 11.02 -6.22 21.34
N MET A 325 10.31 -5.15 21.69
CA MET A 325 8.85 -5.16 21.77
C MET A 325 8.15 -5.31 20.40
N ALA A 326 8.78 -4.86 19.32
CA ALA A 326 8.28 -5.03 17.94
C ALA A 326 8.79 -6.32 17.27
N PHE A 327 9.59 -7.12 17.97
CA PHE A 327 10.19 -8.34 17.42
C PHE A 327 9.15 -9.29 16.80
N PRO A 328 7.98 -9.56 17.41
CA PRO A 328 7.01 -10.48 16.82
C PRO A 328 6.55 -10.04 15.41
N SER A 329 6.17 -8.77 15.24
CA SER A 329 5.69 -8.25 13.95
C SER A 329 6.80 -8.14 12.91
N ILE A 330 8.00 -7.71 13.30
CA ILE A 330 9.17 -7.69 12.41
C ILE A 330 9.49 -9.12 11.94
N ALA A 331 9.48 -10.10 12.85
CA ALA A 331 9.76 -11.49 12.52
C ALA A 331 8.69 -12.08 11.59
N LEU A 332 7.41 -11.85 11.85
CA LEU A 332 6.32 -12.30 10.98
C LEU A 332 6.48 -11.76 9.57
N ASN A 333 6.75 -10.46 9.41
CA ASN A 333 6.90 -9.88 8.08
C ASN A 333 8.12 -10.42 7.33
N LEU A 334 9.27 -10.55 8.01
CA LEU A 334 10.51 -11.06 7.38
C LEU A 334 10.48 -12.56 7.07
N LEU A 335 9.73 -13.35 7.84
CA LEU A 335 9.64 -14.80 7.66
C LEU A 335 8.49 -15.22 6.74
N SER A 336 7.76 -14.26 6.17
CA SER A 336 6.64 -14.57 5.30
C SER A 336 7.11 -14.97 3.91
N SER A 337 6.52 -16.02 3.33
CA SER A 337 6.65 -16.29 1.89
C SER A 337 5.85 -15.32 1.02
N TYR A 338 4.98 -14.50 1.62
CA TYR A 338 4.18 -13.51 0.92
C TYR A 338 4.89 -12.16 0.87
N ARG A 339 5.39 -11.83 -0.33
CA ARG A 339 6.23 -10.65 -0.59
C ARG A 339 5.65 -9.33 -0.07
N ASN A 340 4.34 -9.14 -0.14
CA ASN A 340 3.71 -7.88 0.27
C ASN A 340 3.89 -7.55 1.76
N GLN A 341 4.19 -8.54 2.62
CA GLN A 341 4.45 -8.28 4.06
C GLN A 341 5.76 -7.54 4.32
N TYR A 342 6.72 -7.62 3.40
CA TYR A 342 8.03 -6.98 3.51
C TYR A 342 8.35 -6.08 2.31
N LEU A 343 7.33 -5.57 1.59
CA LEU A 343 7.56 -4.52 0.59
C LEU A 343 7.62 -3.10 1.21
N GLY A 344 7.02 -2.90 2.39
CA GLY A 344 7.05 -1.62 3.11
C GLY A 344 6.09 -0.55 2.58
N VAL A 345 5.19 -0.90 1.65
CA VAL A 345 4.17 -0.02 1.03
C VAL A 345 2.73 -0.49 1.31
N PHE A 346 2.57 -1.39 2.27
CA PHE A 346 1.31 -2.01 2.67
C PHE A 346 1.10 -1.83 4.18
N GLN A 347 -0.09 -2.20 4.67
CA GLN A 347 -0.52 -2.05 6.07
C GLN A 347 0.32 -2.81 7.11
N TYR A 348 1.11 -3.81 6.72
CA TYR A 348 1.85 -4.72 7.63
C TYR A 348 2.88 -4.06 8.55
N SER A 349 3.22 -2.79 8.31
CA SER A 349 4.18 -2.05 9.15
C SER A 349 3.52 -1.17 10.21
N ALA A 350 2.19 -1.05 10.19
CA ALA A 350 1.43 -0.16 11.07
C ALA A 350 1.77 -0.39 12.55
N GLU A 351 1.74 -1.64 13.02
CA GLU A 351 1.98 -1.99 14.42
C GLU A 351 3.44 -1.80 14.87
N ILE A 352 4.39 -1.66 13.93
CA ILE A 352 5.82 -1.51 14.19
C ILE A 352 6.16 -0.04 14.51
N VAL A 353 5.51 0.91 13.82
CA VAL A 353 5.77 2.36 13.93
C VAL A 353 5.71 2.87 15.39
N PRO A 354 4.72 2.53 16.23
CA PRO A 354 4.66 2.94 17.63
C PRO A 354 5.93 2.64 18.43
N VAL A 355 6.50 1.46 18.22
CA VAL A 355 7.72 1.01 18.90
C VAL A 355 8.94 1.72 18.31
N LEU A 356 8.98 1.98 17.00
CA LEU A 356 10.05 2.76 16.37
C LEU A 356 10.08 4.20 16.90
N ILE A 357 8.91 4.82 17.08
CA ILE A 357 8.79 6.14 17.71
C ILE A 357 9.32 6.11 19.14
N PHE A 358 8.92 5.13 19.94
CA PHE A 358 9.42 5.03 21.31
C PHE A 358 10.93 4.74 21.37
N ALA A 359 11.45 3.87 20.52
CA ALA A 359 12.88 3.58 20.42
C ALA A 359 13.67 4.82 19.99
N THR A 360 13.11 5.65 19.10
CA THR A 360 13.70 6.94 18.70
C THR A 360 13.79 7.90 19.89
N ILE A 361 12.73 8.02 20.68
CA ILE A 361 12.73 8.82 21.92
C ILE A 361 13.85 8.35 22.85
N GLU A 362 13.96 7.05 23.10
CA GLU A 362 14.98 6.49 23.99
C GLU A 362 16.41 6.64 23.46
N ALA A 363 16.60 6.54 22.14
CA ALA A 363 17.88 6.82 21.51
C ALA A 363 18.29 8.29 21.71
N MET A 364 17.36 9.23 21.60
CA MET A 364 17.63 10.65 21.89
C MET A 364 17.96 10.88 23.37
N VAL A 365 17.28 10.19 24.30
CA VAL A 365 17.63 10.20 25.74
C VAL A 365 19.05 9.66 25.95
N LEU A 366 19.39 8.54 25.32
CA LEU A 366 20.73 7.96 25.42
C LEU A 366 21.80 8.92 24.91
N ILE A 367 21.63 9.49 23.71
CA ILE A 367 22.60 10.41 23.11
C ILE A 367 22.78 11.65 23.97
N THR A 368 21.69 12.26 24.44
CA THR A 368 21.77 13.44 25.31
C THR A 368 22.47 13.13 26.64
N TRP A 369 22.22 11.96 27.23
CA TRP A 369 22.92 11.48 28.41
C TRP A 369 24.42 11.28 28.16
N ILE A 370 24.81 10.63 27.04
CA ILE A 370 26.23 10.44 26.66
C ILE A 370 26.92 11.79 26.48
N VAL A 371 26.30 12.73 25.77
CA VAL A 371 26.87 14.07 25.54
C VAL A 371 27.07 14.81 26.87
N GLN A 372 26.09 14.78 27.77
CA GLN A 372 26.22 15.38 29.09
C GLN A 372 27.34 14.72 29.92
N TRP A 373 27.44 13.40 29.87
CA TRP A 373 28.49 12.65 30.56
C TRP A 373 29.87 13.01 30.02
N LEU A 374 30.06 13.04 28.69
CA LEU A 374 31.32 13.43 28.04
C LEU A 374 31.74 14.86 28.43
N VAL A 375 30.81 15.81 28.37
CA VAL A 375 31.10 17.20 28.74
C VAL A 375 31.48 17.34 30.20
N LYS A 376 30.87 16.55 31.10
CA LYS A 376 31.27 16.48 32.51
C LYS A 376 32.68 15.91 32.67
N GLN A 377 33.02 14.82 31.96
CA GLN A 377 34.35 14.21 32.03
C GLN A 377 35.45 15.15 31.51
N LEU A 378 35.21 15.85 30.40
CA LEU A 378 36.17 16.80 29.83
C LEU A 378 36.44 18.02 30.74
N ARG A 379 35.49 18.35 31.64
CA ARG A 379 35.63 19.47 32.58
C ARG A 379 36.14 19.08 33.97
N ALA A 380 36.07 17.79 34.33
CA ALA A 380 36.53 17.31 35.64
C ALA A 380 37.98 17.73 35.98
N PRO A 381 38.96 17.71 35.05
CA PRO A 381 40.32 18.18 35.34
C PRO A 381 40.41 19.69 35.61
N GLN A 382 39.58 20.47 34.92
CA GLN A 382 39.59 21.94 34.97
C GLN A 382 38.94 22.46 36.26
N GLU A 383 37.85 21.83 36.71
CA GLU A 383 37.24 22.11 38.02
C GLU A 383 38.15 21.70 39.18
N GLN A 384 38.94 20.64 39.02
CA GLN A 384 39.88 20.18 40.03
C GLN A 384 41.09 21.13 40.16
N GLN A 385 41.67 21.59 39.04
CA GLN A 385 42.70 22.64 39.04
C GLN A 385 42.24 23.96 39.67
N THR A 386 40.98 24.36 39.44
CA THR A 386 40.43 25.60 40.01
C THR A 386 40.22 25.47 41.53
N ARG A 387 39.79 24.29 42.01
CA ARG A 387 39.70 23.98 43.45
C ARG A 387 41.06 23.92 44.13
N ASP A 388 42.07 23.36 43.47
CA ASP A 388 43.43 23.29 44.01
C ASP A 388 44.08 24.69 44.07
N GLN A 389 43.72 25.61 43.18
CA GLN A 389 44.14 27.02 43.22
C GLN A 389 43.42 27.84 44.30
N GLU A 390 42.12 27.61 44.55
CA GLU A 390 41.37 28.26 45.63
C GLU A 390 41.73 27.76 47.04
N ALA A 391 42.37 26.60 47.16
CA ALA A 391 42.83 26.04 48.44
C ALA A 391 44.16 26.65 48.96
N SER A 392 44.80 27.54 48.18
CA SER A 392 45.98 28.28 48.63
C SER A 392 45.57 29.54 49.41
N PRO A 393 46.04 29.75 50.65
CA PRO A 393 45.58 30.86 51.48
C PRO A 393 46.34 32.16 51.15
N ALA A 394 45.92 32.86 50.10
CA ALA A 394 46.19 34.29 49.96
C ALA A 394 45.19 34.96 49.01
N GLU A 395 44.52 35.99 49.54
CA GLU A 395 43.70 37.02 48.86
C GLU A 395 42.25 36.67 48.47
N GLN A 396 41.35 37.09 49.36
CA GLN A 396 39.95 37.38 49.07
C GLN A 396 39.80 38.70 48.29
N MET A 397 39.25 38.66 47.06
CA MET A 397 38.23 39.59 46.54
C MET A 397 37.74 39.23 45.11
N LYS A 398 36.63 38.45 45.04
CA LYS A 398 35.49 38.39 44.07
C LYS A 398 35.72 38.47 42.52
N PRO A 399 34.82 37.93 41.65
CA PRO A 399 33.40 37.61 41.91
C PRO A 399 32.97 36.18 41.55
N ALA A 400 31.71 35.89 41.92
CA ALA A 400 30.96 34.66 41.70
C ALA A 400 31.37 33.89 40.44
N VAL A 401 31.67 32.60 40.62
CA VAL A 401 31.84 31.62 39.54
C VAL A 401 30.70 31.79 38.56
N PHE A 402 31.02 32.42 37.43
CA PHE A 402 30.13 32.57 36.29
C PHE A 402 29.93 31.16 35.75
N VAL A 403 28.88 30.46 36.20
CA VAL A 403 28.45 29.21 35.56
C VAL A 403 28.10 29.61 34.13
N ARG A 404 29.04 29.41 33.20
CA ARG A 404 28.90 29.89 31.82
C ARG A 404 27.56 29.37 31.26
N PRO A 405 26.68 30.25 30.77
CA PRO A 405 25.31 29.90 30.38
C PRO A 405 25.22 28.82 29.29
N GLY A 406 26.30 28.56 28.55
CA GLY A 406 26.32 27.59 27.44
C GLY A 406 25.99 26.14 27.81
N LEU A 407 26.19 25.70 29.06
CA LEU A 407 25.88 24.32 29.44
C LEU A 407 24.37 24.06 29.60
N ARG A 408 23.61 25.09 29.97
CA ARG A 408 22.14 25.01 30.08
C ARG A 408 21.46 24.80 28.72
N TRP A 409 22.11 25.27 27.65
CA TRP A 409 21.60 25.18 26.28
C TRP A 409 22.08 23.95 25.52
N LEU A 410 23.05 23.20 26.06
CA LEU A 410 23.63 22.04 25.38
C LEU A 410 22.57 20.95 25.11
N GLN A 411 21.83 20.52 26.12
CA GLN A 411 20.80 19.49 25.94
C GLN A 411 19.68 19.94 24.98
N PRO A 412 19.09 21.14 25.14
CA PRO A 412 18.14 21.68 24.15
C PRO A 412 18.70 21.76 22.74
N ALA A 413 19.97 22.17 22.56
CA ALA A 413 20.61 22.24 21.25
C ALA A 413 20.82 20.85 20.62
N VAL A 414 21.28 19.87 21.40
CA VAL A 414 21.42 18.47 20.93
C VAL A 414 20.05 17.91 20.55
N LEU A 415 19.01 18.12 21.37
CA LEU A 415 17.65 17.70 21.04
C LEU A 415 17.12 18.37 19.78
N LEU A 416 17.37 19.67 19.60
CA LEU A 416 16.98 20.39 18.38
C LEU A 416 17.65 19.78 17.14
N VAL A 417 18.94 19.47 17.21
CA VAL A 417 19.68 18.82 16.11
C VAL A 417 19.15 17.42 15.85
N LEU A 418 18.92 16.60 16.88
CA LEU A 418 18.41 15.24 16.72
C LEU A 418 17.00 15.22 16.13
N VAL A 419 16.10 16.08 16.63
CA VAL A 419 14.74 16.20 16.12
C VAL A 419 14.77 16.72 14.68
N GLY A 420 15.54 17.78 14.40
CA GLY A 420 15.73 18.31 13.06
C GLY A 420 16.26 17.26 12.08
N PHE A 421 17.24 16.46 12.52
CA PHE A 421 17.78 15.34 11.75
C PHE A 421 16.70 14.28 11.46
N THR A 422 15.93 13.85 12.47
CA THR A 422 14.86 12.86 12.25
C THR A 422 13.75 13.36 11.34
N LEU A 423 13.37 14.64 11.45
CA LEU A 423 12.37 15.23 10.57
C LEU A 423 12.88 15.36 9.14
N PHE A 424 14.15 15.75 8.97
CA PHE A 424 14.80 15.78 7.66
C PHE A 424 14.85 14.38 7.02
N THR A 425 15.24 13.35 7.78
CA THR A 425 15.26 11.98 7.26
C THR A 425 13.86 11.45 6.97
N ALA A 426 12.86 11.78 7.79
CA ALA A 426 11.48 11.42 7.53
C ALA A 426 10.99 12.01 6.20
N VAL A 427 11.11 13.33 6.02
CA VAL A 427 10.71 14.03 4.78
C VAL A 427 11.47 13.50 3.56
N ARG A 428 12.77 13.21 3.70
CA ARG A 428 13.57 12.62 2.61
C ARG A 428 13.05 11.24 2.20
N ASN A 429 12.72 10.39 3.17
CA ASN A 429 12.19 9.06 2.86
C ASN A 429 10.74 9.14 2.34
N ASP A 430 9.96 10.09 2.85
CA ASP A 430 8.60 10.39 2.40
C ASP A 430 8.55 10.83 0.93
N PHE A 431 9.55 11.59 0.47
CA PHE A 431 9.71 11.91 -0.94
C PHE A 431 9.74 10.65 -1.84
N THR A 432 10.25 9.53 -1.32
CA THR A 432 10.40 8.27 -2.09
C THR A 432 9.29 7.26 -1.81
N TYR A 433 8.88 7.13 -0.55
CA TYR A 433 7.99 6.06 -0.06
C TYR A 433 6.76 6.60 0.68
N GLY A 434 6.58 7.91 0.77
CA GLY A 434 5.44 8.54 1.43
C GLY A 434 4.25 8.73 0.49
N ALA A 435 3.22 9.37 1.03
CA ALA A 435 1.96 9.64 0.33
C ALA A 435 1.57 11.13 0.41
N LEU A 436 2.54 12.02 0.65
CA LEU A 436 2.32 13.46 0.74
C LEU A 436 2.41 14.12 -0.64
N PRO A 437 1.91 15.36 -0.81
CA PRO A 437 1.84 16.01 -2.14
C PRO A 437 3.18 16.21 -2.85
N PHE A 438 4.29 16.18 -2.12
CA PHE A 438 5.64 16.30 -2.67
C PHE A 438 6.31 14.95 -2.94
N SER A 439 5.68 13.82 -2.58
CA SER A 439 6.21 12.48 -2.83
C SER A 439 6.28 12.22 -4.35
N ARG A 440 7.33 11.54 -4.80
CA ARG A 440 7.64 11.33 -6.23
C ARG A 440 6.49 10.69 -7.02
N ALA A 441 5.75 9.78 -6.38
CA ALA A 441 4.66 9.03 -7.00
C ALA A 441 3.27 9.62 -6.68
N PHE A 442 3.21 10.81 -6.12
CA PHE A 442 1.94 11.40 -5.70
C PHE A 442 1.14 11.91 -6.91
N ALA A 443 -0.13 11.51 -6.97
CA ALA A 443 -1.12 12.09 -7.85
C ALA A 443 -2.41 12.32 -7.05
N TRP A 444 -2.97 13.52 -7.15
CA TRP A 444 -4.28 13.80 -6.54
C TRP A 444 -5.37 13.10 -7.37
N PRO A 445 -6.23 12.26 -6.76
CA PRO A 445 -7.30 11.57 -7.47
C PRO A 445 -8.21 12.53 -8.22
N GLN A 446 -8.53 12.22 -9.47
CA GLN A 446 -9.44 13.02 -10.29
C GLN A 446 -10.64 12.17 -10.66
N VAL A 447 -11.84 12.68 -10.41
CA VAL A 447 -13.08 12.10 -10.92
C VAL A 447 -13.22 12.51 -12.38
N THR A 448 -13.28 11.52 -13.25
CA THR A 448 -13.37 11.66 -14.70
C THR A 448 -14.82 11.57 -15.17
N GLN A 449 -15.06 11.84 -16.46
CA GLN A 449 -16.37 11.59 -17.07
C GLN A 449 -16.73 10.10 -17.05
N HIS A 450 -15.74 9.23 -17.22
CA HIS A 450 -15.92 7.77 -17.16
C HIS A 450 -16.48 7.34 -15.79
N ASP A 451 -15.95 7.88 -14.70
CA ASP A 451 -16.42 7.60 -13.33
C ASP A 451 -17.89 8.03 -13.13
N GLN A 452 -18.32 9.12 -13.79
CA GLN A 452 -19.72 9.55 -13.76
C GLN A 452 -20.65 8.58 -14.50
N VAL A 453 -20.20 7.98 -15.60
CA VAL A 453 -20.93 6.91 -16.30
C VAL A 453 -20.99 5.66 -15.42
N ALA A 454 -19.88 5.28 -14.78
CA ALA A 454 -19.85 4.15 -13.84
C ALA A 454 -20.85 4.33 -12.69
N GLN A 455 -20.99 5.55 -12.16
CA GLN A 455 -21.97 5.85 -11.11
C GLN A 455 -23.42 5.71 -11.59
N GLN A 456 -23.70 5.98 -12.87
CA GLN A 456 -25.02 5.73 -13.46
C GLN A 456 -25.31 4.23 -13.54
N PHE A 457 -24.32 3.41 -13.89
CA PHE A 457 -24.45 1.94 -13.93
C PHE A 457 -24.71 1.38 -12.52
N VAL A 458 -24.03 1.90 -11.48
CA VAL A 458 -24.30 1.52 -10.09
C VAL A 458 -25.77 1.75 -9.71
N ALA A 459 -26.39 2.84 -10.19
CA ALA A 459 -27.79 3.15 -9.91
C ALA A 459 -28.79 2.22 -10.63
N MET A 460 -28.36 1.49 -11.67
CA MET A 460 -29.20 0.51 -12.37
C MET A 460 -29.29 -0.82 -11.61
N ILE A 461 -28.32 -1.12 -10.75
CA ILE A 461 -28.22 -2.39 -10.03
C ILE A 461 -29.18 -2.38 -8.83
N PRO A 462 -30.12 -3.34 -8.72
CA PRO A 462 -30.98 -3.44 -7.54
C PRO A 462 -30.18 -3.63 -6.24
N PRO A 463 -30.53 -2.96 -5.12
CA PRO A 463 -29.79 -3.09 -3.85
C PRO A 463 -29.74 -4.51 -3.29
N SER A 464 -30.74 -5.35 -3.60
CA SER A 464 -30.83 -6.74 -3.14
C SER A 464 -30.20 -7.77 -4.09
N ALA A 465 -29.80 -7.34 -5.31
CA ALA A 465 -29.24 -8.25 -6.30
C ALA A 465 -27.84 -8.71 -5.87
N SER A 466 -27.50 -9.96 -6.13
CA SER A 466 -26.12 -10.44 -6.01
C SER A 466 -25.28 -9.95 -7.19
N VAL A 467 -24.07 -9.47 -6.94
CA VAL A 467 -23.23 -8.84 -7.98
C VAL A 467 -21.84 -9.45 -8.01
N SER A 468 -21.39 -9.88 -9.18
CA SER A 468 -19.96 -10.12 -9.44
C SER A 468 -19.37 -8.91 -10.15
N ALA A 469 -18.42 -8.22 -9.51
CA ALA A 469 -17.88 -6.98 -10.03
C ALA A 469 -16.35 -6.96 -10.08
N GLN A 470 -15.81 -6.16 -10.99
CA GLN A 470 -14.37 -5.90 -11.06
C GLN A 470 -13.84 -5.21 -9.81
N SER A 471 -12.56 -5.40 -9.49
CA SER A 471 -11.98 -4.98 -8.20
C SER A 471 -12.25 -3.52 -7.82
N SER A 472 -12.09 -2.57 -8.75
CA SER A 472 -12.34 -1.14 -8.51
C SER A 472 -13.82 -0.79 -8.29
N LEU A 473 -14.74 -1.63 -8.77
CA LEU A 473 -16.18 -1.38 -8.74
C LEU A 473 -16.82 -1.94 -7.46
N VAL A 474 -16.25 -3.00 -6.88
CA VAL A 474 -16.83 -3.69 -5.69
C VAL A 474 -17.13 -2.73 -4.55
N PRO A 475 -16.25 -1.79 -4.11
CA PRO A 475 -16.55 -0.89 -3.00
C PRO A 475 -17.76 0.03 -3.24
N HIS A 476 -18.18 0.21 -4.49
CA HIS A 476 -19.34 1.03 -4.85
C HIS A 476 -20.65 0.24 -4.83
N VAL A 477 -20.54 -1.09 -4.70
CA VAL A 477 -21.67 -2.03 -4.68
C VAL A 477 -21.55 -3.03 -3.53
N SER A 478 -20.72 -2.79 -2.51
CA SER A 478 -20.41 -3.77 -1.46
C SER A 478 -21.46 -3.88 -0.36
N GLU A 479 -22.32 -2.88 -0.19
CA GLU A 479 -23.40 -2.84 0.81
C GLU A 479 -24.58 -3.75 0.43
N ARG A 480 -24.31 -5.05 0.31
CA ARG A 480 -25.28 -6.10 -0.02
C ARG A 480 -24.86 -7.45 0.57
N SER A 481 -25.80 -8.39 0.61
CA SER A 481 -25.54 -9.74 1.15
C SER A 481 -24.52 -10.53 0.33
N HIS A 482 -24.50 -10.35 -1.00
CA HIS A 482 -23.62 -11.09 -1.89
C HIS A 482 -22.99 -10.16 -2.93
N VAL A 483 -21.70 -9.89 -2.76
CA VAL A 483 -20.84 -9.19 -3.73
C VAL A 483 -19.56 -9.99 -3.93
N TYR A 484 -19.14 -10.17 -5.17
CA TYR A 484 -18.02 -11.03 -5.53
C TYR A 484 -16.98 -10.26 -6.33
N LEU A 485 -15.72 -10.66 -6.19
CA LEU A 485 -14.65 -10.21 -7.08
C LEU A 485 -14.71 -11.05 -8.35
N PHE A 486 -15.06 -10.44 -9.48
CA PHE A 486 -15.12 -11.11 -10.77
C PHE A 486 -13.78 -11.80 -11.09
N PRO A 487 -13.78 -13.07 -11.58
CA PRO A 487 -14.93 -13.84 -12.08
C PRO A 487 -15.61 -14.76 -11.05
N TYR A 488 -15.41 -14.53 -9.75
CA TYR A 488 -16.09 -15.37 -8.76
C TYR A 488 -17.62 -15.21 -8.84
N ALA A 489 -18.34 -16.33 -8.81
CA ALA A 489 -19.80 -16.40 -8.97
C ALA A 489 -20.34 -15.83 -10.31
N ASP A 490 -19.53 -15.80 -11.36
CA ASP A 490 -19.90 -15.37 -12.72
C ASP A 490 -20.93 -16.27 -13.43
N ASP A 491 -21.40 -17.32 -12.76
CA ASP A 491 -22.44 -18.25 -13.21
C ASP A 491 -23.74 -18.17 -12.42
N THR A 492 -23.70 -17.52 -11.25
CA THR A 492 -24.77 -17.55 -10.24
C THR A 492 -25.20 -16.18 -9.74
N ALA A 493 -24.38 -15.14 -9.90
CA ALA A 493 -24.77 -13.76 -9.60
C ALA A 493 -25.99 -13.31 -10.41
N ASP A 494 -26.73 -12.32 -9.91
CA ASP A 494 -27.86 -11.73 -10.64
C ASP A 494 -27.36 -10.78 -11.72
N ASP A 495 -26.38 -9.95 -11.37
CA ASP A 495 -25.74 -8.99 -12.26
C ASP A 495 -24.20 -9.14 -12.24
N ILE A 496 -23.55 -8.84 -13.36
CA ILE A 496 -22.10 -8.75 -13.49
C ILE A 496 -21.74 -7.35 -13.94
N PHE A 497 -20.89 -6.65 -13.18
CA PHE A 497 -20.52 -5.26 -13.43
C PHE A 497 -19.02 -5.11 -13.68
N LEU A 498 -18.63 -4.68 -14.87
CA LEU A 498 -17.26 -4.71 -15.36
C LEU A 498 -16.87 -3.37 -15.98
N ASP A 499 -15.58 -3.06 -15.91
CA ASP A 499 -14.95 -1.92 -16.56
C ASP A 499 -13.67 -2.39 -17.25
N ILE A 500 -13.75 -2.60 -18.57
CA ILE A 500 -12.63 -3.11 -19.35
C ILE A 500 -11.45 -2.11 -19.46
N THR A 501 -11.64 -0.88 -18.98
CA THR A 501 -10.61 0.17 -18.96
C THR A 501 -9.83 0.19 -17.64
N SER A 502 -10.37 -0.42 -16.58
CA SER A 502 -9.76 -0.49 -15.25
C SER A 502 -8.84 -1.71 -15.07
N PHE A 503 -8.18 -1.78 -13.91
CA PHE A 503 -7.27 -2.84 -13.51
C PHE A 503 -7.98 -4.21 -13.44
N THR A 504 -7.42 -5.20 -14.14
CA THR A 504 -8.04 -6.52 -14.38
C THR A 504 -7.78 -7.55 -13.28
N TYR A 505 -7.53 -7.10 -12.05
CA TYR A 505 -7.29 -7.98 -10.91
C TYR A 505 -8.44 -8.97 -10.70
N PRO A 506 -8.17 -10.27 -10.39
CA PRO A 506 -6.87 -10.87 -10.07
C PRO A 506 -6.08 -11.43 -11.26
N PHE A 507 -6.56 -11.21 -12.49
CA PHE A 507 -5.96 -11.76 -13.70
C PHE A 507 -5.07 -10.76 -14.45
N ALA A 508 -4.22 -11.30 -15.34
CA ALA A 508 -3.65 -10.52 -16.42
C ALA A 508 -4.73 -10.12 -17.43
N ALA A 509 -4.55 -9.00 -18.14
CA ALA A 509 -5.57 -8.39 -18.99
C ALA A 509 -6.16 -9.34 -20.05
N SER A 510 -5.33 -10.17 -20.69
CA SER A 510 -5.77 -11.14 -21.69
C SER A 510 -6.63 -12.27 -21.09
N ALA A 511 -6.20 -12.83 -19.95
CA ALA A 511 -6.96 -13.85 -19.24
C ALA A 511 -8.31 -13.30 -18.72
N TYR A 512 -8.31 -12.05 -18.24
CA TYR A 512 -9.52 -11.36 -17.82
C TYR A 512 -10.49 -11.17 -18.99
N THR A 513 -10.00 -10.65 -20.11
CA THR A 513 -10.81 -10.45 -21.33
C THR A 513 -11.43 -11.76 -21.81
N ASN A 514 -10.65 -12.85 -21.80
CA ASN A 514 -11.15 -14.18 -22.18
C ASN A 514 -12.26 -14.67 -21.25
N GLU A 515 -12.15 -14.42 -19.96
CA GLU A 515 -13.18 -14.80 -18.99
C GLU A 515 -14.47 -13.99 -19.20
N VAL A 516 -14.38 -12.67 -19.41
CA VAL A 516 -15.56 -11.85 -19.73
C VAL A 516 -16.24 -12.35 -21.01
N LYS A 517 -15.46 -12.63 -22.07
CA LYS A 517 -16.02 -13.17 -23.32
C LYS A 517 -16.64 -14.55 -23.15
N LYS A 518 -16.07 -15.41 -22.31
CA LYS A 518 -16.65 -16.71 -21.94
C LYS A 518 -18.02 -16.53 -21.28
N VAL A 519 -18.19 -15.54 -20.39
CA VAL A 519 -19.49 -15.23 -19.80
C VAL A 519 -20.51 -14.78 -20.86
N LEU A 520 -20.12 -13.84 -21.73
CA LEU A 520 -20.98 -13.34 -22.81
C LEU A 520 -21.39 -14.43 -23.82
N GLN A 521 -20.50 -15.38 -24.09
CA GLN A 521 -20.75 -16.50 -25.00
C GLN A 521 -21.47 -17.68 -24.32
N GLY A 522 -21.50 -17.71 -22.98
CA GLY A 522 -22.02 -18.84 -22.20
C GLY A 522 -23.55 -18.94 -22.14
N GLY A 523 -24.28 -17.95 -22.67
CA GLY A 523 -25.74 -17.96 -22.78
C GLY A 523 -26.52 -17.77 -21.47
N ARG A 524 -25.83 -17.53 -20.34
CA ARG A 524 -26.46 -17.28 -19.03
C ARG A 524 -26.71 -15.81 -18.74
N TYR A 525 -25.95 -14.91 -19.37
CA TYR A 525 -26.04 -13.47 -19.19
C TYR A 525 -26.18 -12.78 -20.54
N GLY A 526 -26.93 -11.69 -20.55
CA GLY A 526 -27.02 -10.75 -21.66
C GLY A 526 -26.62 -9.35 -21.22
N VAL A 527 -26.36 -8.48 -22.19
CA VAL A 527 -25.96 -7.08 -21.95
C VAL A 527 -27.20 -6.26 -21.63
N GLU A 528 -27.28 -5.72 -20.40
CA GLU A 528 -28.33 -4.78 -19.99
C GLU A 528 -27.93 -3.35 -20.35
N ALA A 529 -26.68 -2.98 -20.09
CA ALA A 529 -26.09 -1.70 -20.49
C ALA A 529 -24.62 -1.85 -20.87
N ALA A 530 -24.18 -1.08 -21.86
CA ALA A 530 -22.80 -1.06 -22.33
C ALA A 530 -22.46 0.31 -22.91
N GLU A 531 -21.57 1.04 -22.24
CA GLU A 531 -21.20 2.40 -22.57
C GLU A 531 -19.80 2.70 -22.03
N ASP A 532 -18.98 3.41 -22.80
CA ASP A 532 -17.67 3.92 -22.36
C ASP A 532 -16.74 2.86 -21.73
N GLY A 533 -16.78 1.61 -22.20
CA GLY A 533 -15.98 0.50 -21.65
C GLY A 533 -16.59 -0.20 -20.43
N LEU A 534 -17.71 0.30 -19.91
CA LEU A 534 -18.47 -0.33 -18.84
C LEU A 534 -19.44 -1.36 -19.41
N LEU A 535 -19.60 -2.48 -18.71
CA LEU A 535 -20.58 -3.52 -19.00
C LEU A 535 -21.40 -3.82 -17.75
N LEU A 536 -22.72 -3.76 -17.88
CA LEU A 536 -23.65 -4.35 -16.94
C LEU A 536 -24.33 -5.54 -17.63
N LEU A 537 -24.06 -6.74 -17.14
CA LEU A 537 -24.64 -7.97 -17.64
C LEU A 537 -25.69 -8.46 -16.64
N LYS A 538 -26.84 -8.89 -17.16
CA LYS A 538 -27.93 -9.40 -16.34
C LYS A 538 -28.20 -10.86 -16.67
N ARG A 539 -28.35 -11.68 -15.64
CA ARG A 539 -28.67 -13.10 -15.79
C ARG A 539 -30.04 -13.30 -16.42
N GLY A 540 -30.12 -14.22 -17.37
CA GLY A 540 -31.36 -14.58 -18.08
C GLY A 540 -31.70 -13.68 -19.27
N LEU A 541 -30.94 -12.61 -19.53
CA LEU A 541 -31.02 -11.89 -20.81
C LEU A 541 -30.31 -12.69 -21.91
N PRO A 542 -30.72 -12.54 -23.19
CA PRO A 542 -30.06 -13.22 -24.30
C PRO A 542 -28.61 -12.72 -24.47
N PRO A 543 -27.65 -13.63 -24.77
CA PRO A 543 -26.27 -13.23 -25.03
C PRO A 543 -26.19 -12.32 -26.27
N PRO A 544 -25.21 -11.41 -26.34
CA PRO A 544 -25.02 -10.59 -27.53
C PRO A 544 -24.64 -11.47 -28.73
N GLY A 545 -24.98 -10.98 -29.93
CA GLY A 545 -24.49 -11.56 -31.18
C GLY A 545 -22.98 -11.40 -31.35
N ILE A 546 -22.47 -11.80 -32.50
CA ILE A 546 -21.08 -11.53 -32.90
C ILE A 546 -21.09 -10.31 -33.80
N SER A 547 -20.24 -9.34 -33.48
CA SER A 547 -20.11 -8.11 -34.24
C SER A 547 -19.73 -8.40 -35.70
N THR A 548 -20.30 -7.65 -36.64
CA THR A 548 -19.92 -7.70 -38.06
C THR A 548 -18.47 -7.27 -38.30
N TYR A 549 -17.88 -6.53 -37.35
CA TYR A 549 -16.48 -6.12 -37.37
C TYR A 549 -15.52 -7.17 -36.76
N SER A 550 -16.05 -8.27 -36.22
CA SER A 550 -15.27 -9.32 -35.60
C SER A 550 -14.35 -10.00 -36.63
N PRO A 551 -13.05 -10.16 -36.33
CA PRO A 551 -12.12 -10.82 -37.26
C PRO A 551 -12.34 -12.34 -37.33
N VAL A 552 -12.98 -12.93 -36.32
CA VAL A 552 -13.31 -14.36 -36.26
C VAL A 552 -14.78 -14.56 -35.84
N GLN A 553 -15.36 -15.70 -36.20
CA GLN A 553 -16.77 -16.01 -35.93
C GLN A 553 -16.99 -16.86 -34.67
N SER A 554 -15.93 -17.22 -33.94
CA SER A 554 -16.03 -18.00 -32.71
C SER A 554 -14.72 -17.95 -31.93
N GLY A 555 -14.78 -18.27 -30.64
CA GLY A 555 -13.60 -18.37 -29.77
C GLY A 555 -13.28 -17.07 -29.02
N PRO A 556 -12.13 -17.02 -28.33
CA PRO A 556 -11.76 -15.90 -27.46
C PRO A 556 -11.54 -14.59 -28.21
N ASP A 557 -11.18 -14.65 -29.49
CA ASP A 557 -10.97 -13.45 -30.27
C ASP A 557 -12.24 -12.91 -30.94
N ALA A 558 -13.36 -13.63 -30.85
CA ALA A 558 -14.63 -13.13 -31.36
C ALA A 558 -15.03 -11.87 -30.59
N VAL A 559 -15.47 -10.85 -31.33
CA VAL A 559 -15.90 -9.57 -30.78
C VAL A 559 -17.42 -9.61 -30.61
N PRO A 560 -17.95 -9.46 -29.38
CA PRO A 560 -19.40 -9.43 -29.16
C PRO A 560 -20.03 -8.20 -29.83
N GLU A 561 -21.27 -8.33 -30.27
CA GLU A 561 -22.07 -7.21 -30.79
C GLU A 561 -22.54 -6.35 -29.61
N LEU A 562 -21.91 -5.18 -29.45
CA LEU A 562 -22.17 -4.21 -28.40
C LEU A 562 -22.66 -2.88 -29.00
N PRO A 563 -23.43 -2.07 -28.25
CA PRO A 563 -23.82 -0.73 -28.66
C PRO A 563 -22.61 0.13 -29.04
N ALA A 564 -22.75 1.00 -30.05
CA ALA A 564 -21.65 1.87 -30.51
C ALA A 564 -21.08 2.76 -29.40
N ALA A 565 -21.91 3.14 -28.42
CA ALA A 565 -21.50 3.94 -27.26
C ALA A 565 -20.47 3.22 -26.37
N PHE A 566 -20.40 1.89 -26.40
CA PHE A 566 -19.42 1.12 -25.62
C PHE A 566 -17.98 1.49 -25.96
N CYS A 567 -17.66 1.73 -27.23
CA CYS A 567 -16.29 2.05 -27.66
C CYS A 567 -15.91 3.53 -27.50
N SER A 568 -16.74 4.35 -26.84
CA SER A 568 -16.49 5.79 -26.70
C SER A 568 -15.23 6.13 -25.89
N PHE A 569 -14.81 5.31 -24.92
CA PHE A 569 -13.59 5.49 -24.12
C PHE A 569 -12.28 5.53 -24.93
N THR A 570 -12.33 4.97 -26.14
CA THR A 570 -11.20 4.98 -27.07
C THR A 570 -11.13 6.28 -27.88
N ARG A 571 -12.24 7.02 -28.02
CA ARG A 571 -12.31 8.22 -28.84
C ARG A 571 -11.78 9.42 -28.05
N VAL A 572 -10.89 10.19 -28.66
CA VAL A 572 -10.30 11.37 -28.01
C VAL A 572 -10.32 12.58 -28.94
N SER A 573 -10.34 13.77 -28.36
CA SER A 573 -10.21 15.02 -29.12
C SER A 573 -8.77 15.26 -29.59
N PRO A 574 -8.56 16.08 -30.63
CA PRO A 574 -7.21 16.47 -31.06
C PRO A 574 -6.36 17.14 -29.96
N GLN A 575 -6.99 17.70 -28.93
CA GLN A 575 -6.33 18.39 -27.82
C GLN A 575 -5.69 17.41 -26.81
N GLU A 576 -6.17 16.18 -26.77
CA GLU A 576 -5.66 15.13 -25.87
C GLU A 576 -4.49 14.33 -26.48
N VAL A 577 -4.17 14.58 -27.75
CA VAL A 577 -3.07 13.92 -28.47
C VAL A 577 -1.73 14.42 -27.93
N GLN A 578 -0.94 13.50 -27.39
CA GLN A 578 0.42 13.77 -26.90
C GLN A 578 1.45 13.48 -27.99
N HIS A 579 2.59 14.18 -27.94
CA HIS A 579 3.73 14.02 -28.87
C HIS A 579 3.31 13.90 -30.33
N ALA A 580 2.66 14.95 -30.86
CA ALA A 580 2.04 14.92 -32.18
C ALA A 580 3.03 14.57 -33.31
N LEU A 581 2.61 13.67 -34.19
CA LEU A 581 3.29 13.28 -35.43
C LEU A 581 2.25 12.92 -36.51
N GLU A 582 2.71 12.46 -37.65
CA GLU A 582 1.87 11.95 -38.73
C GLU A 582 2.67 10.91 -39.52
N VAL A 583 2.31 9.64 -39.30
CA VAL A 583 2.89 8.48 -39.97
C VAL A 583 1.74 7.66 -40.52
N ASP A 584 1.67 7.57 -41.84
CA ASP A 584 0.59 6.89 -42.56
C ASP A 584 0.93 5.42 -42.74
N PHE A 585 0.00 4.54 -42.39
CA PHE A 585 0.07 3.11 -42.62
C PHE A 585 -0.93 2.72 -43.69
N THR A 586 -0.46 2.03 -44.74
CA THR A 586 -1.29 1.60 -45.88
C THR A 586 -1.23 0.08 -46.01
N PRO A 587 -2.28 -0.66 -45.63
CA PRO A 587 -2.33 -2.12 -45.77
C PRO A 587 -2.20 -2.54 -47.25
N GLU A 588 -1.30 -3.47 -47.54
CA GLU A 588 -1.07 -3.95 -48.92
C GLU A 588 -2.32 -4.63 -49.50
N ASP A 589 -3.07 -5.34 -48.67
CA ASP A 589 -4.30 -6.04 -49.06
C ASP A 589 -5.49 -5.08 -49.31
N SER A 590 -5.37 -3.81 -48.90
CA SER A 590 -6.40 -2.77 -49.05
C SER A 590 -5.76 -1.42 -49.39
N PRO A 591 -5.22 -1.22 -50.62
CA PRO A 591 -4.42 -0.04 -50.98
C PRO A 591 -5.20 1.29 -51.03
N GLY A 592 -6.53 1.25 -50.87
CA GLY A 592 -7.38 2.43 -50.69
C GLY A 592 -7.69 2.77 -49.23
N SER A 593 -7.21 1.96 -48.29
CA SER A 593 -7.39 2.16 -46.85
C SER A 593 -6.12 2.74 -46.23
N SER A 594 -6.22 3.79 -45.43
CA SER A 594 -5.08 4.32 -44.69
C SER A 594 -5.47 4.74 -43.28
N ILE A 595 -4.49 4.62 -42.37
CA ILE A 595 -4.60 5.04 -40.99
C ILE A 595 -3.32 5.74 -40.56
N SER A 596 -3.43 6.87 -39.87
CA SER A 596 -2.27 7.65 -39.47
C SER A 596 -2.04 7.52 -37.96
N LEU A 597 -0.81 7.23 -37.55
CA LEU A 597 -0.37 7.48 -36.18
C LEU A 597 -0.16 8.98 -36.02
N VAL A 598 -0.94 9.61 -35.15
CA VAL A 598 -0.98 11.07 -34.97
C VAL A 598 -0.37 11.55 -33.66
N GLY A 599 -0.05 10.63 -32.76
CA GLY A 599 0.64 10.92 -31.49
C GLY A 599 0.91 9.66 -30.70
N TYR A 600 1.65 9.81 -29.60
CA TYR A 600 2.03 8.72 -28.70
C TYR A 600 2.37 9.23 -27.29
N SER A 601 2.45 8.30 -26.36
CA SER A 601 3.01 8.53 -25.03
C SER A 601 3.66 7.25 -24.51
N VAL A 602 4.90 7.33 -24.03
CA VAL A 602 5.55 6.23 -23.31
C VAL A 602 5.78 6.70 -21.88
N ALA A 603 5.04 6.13 -20.94
CA ALA A 603 5.14 6.49 -19.53
C ALA A 603 4.87 5.26 -18.65
N PRO A 604 5.42 5.19 -17.43
CA PRO A 604 4.95 4.19 -16.47
C PRO A 604 3.46 4.43 -16.17
N PRO A 605 2.67 3.37 -15.88
CA PRO A 605 1.31 3.54 -15.39
C PRO A 605 1.31 4.42 -14.14
N GLN A 606 0.34 5.33 -14.03
CA GLN A 606 0.26 6.29 -12.91
C GLN A 606 0.18 5.59 -11.53
N SER A 607 -0.33 4.36 -11.46
CA SER A 607 -0.57 3.61 -10.22
C SER A 607 0.68 2.95 -9.60
N PHE A 608 1.84 2.90 -10.27
CA PHE A 608 2.99 2.09 -9.81
C PHE A 608 4.36 2.79 -9.89
N GLN A 609 4.41 4.12 -9.75
CA GLN A 609 5.61 4.92 -10.04
C GLN A 609 6.83 4.71 -9.13
N ALA A 610 6.71 4.05 -7.96
CA ALA A 610 7.76 4.14 -6.93
C ALA A 610 8.76 2.97 -6.85
N VAL A 611 8.46 1.76 -7.36
CA VAL A 611 9.28 0.57 -7.03
C VAL A 611 9.53 -0.39 -8.20
N THR A 612 8.69 -0.39 -9.23
CA THR A 612 8.76 -1.36 -10.33
C THR A 612 9.01 -0.65 -11.65
N PRO A 613 10.08 -0.98 -12.42
CA PRO A 613 10.31 -0.42 -13.75
C PRO A 613 9.25 -0.94 -14.73
N LEU A 614 8.13 -0.23 -14.81
CA LEU A 614 7.04 -0.50 -15.74
C LEU A 614 7.05 0.54 -16.87
N MET A 615 6.67 0.10 -18.07
CA MET A 615 6.46 0.94 -19.24
C MET A 615 5.05 0.68 -19.77
N GLN A 616 4.34 1.72 -20.14
CA GLN A 616 3.07 1.64 -20.85
C GLN A 616 3.14 2.51 -22.09
N VAL A 617 2.64 1.98 -23.21
CA VAL A 617 2.65 2.65 -24.51
C VAL A 617 1.22 3.02 -24.86
N THR A 618 1.00 4.30 -25.11
CA THR A 618 -0.25 4.84 -25.65
C THR A 618 0.00 5.32 -27.07
N ALA A 619 -0.87 4.95 -28.00
CA ALA A 619 -0.82 5.39 -29.39
C ALA A 619 -2.15 6.04 -29.79
N TYR A 620 -2.07 7.09 -30.60
CA TYR A 620 -3.22 7.86 -31.08
C TYR A 620 -3.33 7.70 -32.60
N TRP A 621 -4.44 7.19 -33.09
CA TRP A 621 -4.64 6.82 -34.48
C TRP A 621 -5.76 7.64 -35.10
N ARG A 622 -5.52 8.27 -36.25
CA ARG A 622 -6.56 8.92 -37.06
C ARG A 622 -6.95 8.01 -38.21
N VAL A 623 -8.24 7.70 -38.31
CA VAL A 623 -8.75 6.89 -39.42
C VAL A 623 -9.00 7.79 -40.62
N ASN A 624 -8.29 7.55 -41.72
CA ASN A 624 -8.40 8.41 -42.91
C ASN A 624 -9.53 7.94 -43.84
N THR A 625 -9.84 6.65 -43.83
CA THR A 625 -10.75 6.00 -44.79
C THR A 625 -11.63 4.96 -44.11
N ALA A 626 -12.84 4.75 -44.61
CA ALA A 626 -13.75 3.72 -44.11
C ALA A 626 -13.26 2.30 -44.43
N ASN A 627 -13.87 1.30 -43.79
CA ASN A 627 -13.68 -0.13 -44.07
C ASN A 627 -12.23 -0.61 -43.90
N MET A 628 -11.61 -0.25 -42.77
CA MET A 628 -10.28 -0.74 -42.44
C MET A 628 -10.29 -2.28 -42.32
N PRO A 629 -9.28 -3.00 -42.85
CA PRO A 629 -9.13 -4.42 -42.59
C PRO A 629 -8.88 -4.65 -41.09
N PRO A 630 -9.09 -5.89 -40.59
CA PRO A 630 -8.74 -6.21 -39.22
C PRO A 630 -7.21 -6.14 -39.03
N LEU A 631 -6.78 -5.19 -38.20
CA LEU A 631 -5.38 -4.93 -37.87
C LEU A 631 -5.16 -5.04 -36.35
N ARG A 632 -3.92 -5.35 -35.96
CA ARG A 632 -3.43 -5.29 -34.58
C ARG A 632 -2.36 -4.23 -34.45
N VAL A 633 -2.34 -3.57 -33.31
CA VAL A 633 -1.24 -2.69 -32.92
C VAL A 633 -0.15 -3.54 -32.29
N LEU A 634 1.08 -3.32 -32.72
CA LEU A 634 2.28 -3.97 -32.21
C LEU A 634 3.20 -2.91 -31.63
N THR A 635 3.66 -3.14 -30.40
CA THR A 635 4.77 -2.39 -29.82
C THR A 635 5.96 -3.32 -29.63
N ALA A 636 7.17 -2.80 -29.88
CA ALA A 636 8.40 -3.56 -29.66
C ALA A 636 9.48 -2.68 -29.04
N LEU A 637 10.33 -3.30 -28.23
CA LEU A 637 11.47 -2.68 -27.58
C LEU A 637 12.75 -3.26 -28.17
N LEU A 638 13.53 -2.40 -28.82
CA LEU A 638 14.81 -2.77 -29.39
C LEU A 638 15.96 -2.31 -28.49
N ASP A 639 16.98 -3.15 -28.34
CA ASP A 639 18.20 -2.77 -27.65
C ASP A 639 19.10 -1.86 -28.51
N LYS A 640 20.27 -1.49 -27.98
CA LYS A 640 21.28 -0.69 -28.68
C LYS A 640 21.84 -1.34 -29.96
N HIS A 641 21.63 -2.63 -30.15
CA HIS A 641 22.05 -3.41 -31.31
C HIS A 641 20.89 -3.69 -32.28
N GLU A 642 19.74 -3.03 -32.08
CA GLU A 642 18.53 -3.21 -32.89
C GLU A 642 17.95 -4.63 -32.80
N LYS A 643 18.27 -5.36 -31.72
CA LYS A 643 17.65 -6.63 -31.39
C LYS A 643 16.34 -6.38 -30.64
N GLU A 644 15.26 -6.99 -31.12
CA GLU A 644 13.96 -6.99 -30.44
C GLU A 644 14.05 -7.83 -29.16
N GLU A 645 14.16 -7.18 -28.00
CA GLU A 645 14.18 -7.84 -26.69
C GLU A 645 12.76 -8.14 -26.18
N PHE A 646 11.78 -7.38 -26.67
CA PHE A 646 10.39 -7.51 -26.30
C PHE A 646 9.49 -7.06 -27.45
N SER A 647 8.38 -7.76 -27.67
CA SER A 647 7.26 -7.24 -28.45
C SER A 647 5.93 -7.68 -27.84
N SER A 648 4.90 -6.89 -28.09
CA SER A 648 3.55 -7.13 -27.61
C SER A 648 2.51 -6.60 -28.58
N ILE A 649 1.44 -7.37 -28.72
CA ILE A 649 0.19 -6.96 -29.38
C ILE A 649 -0.95 -6.75 -28.36
N ASP A 650 -0.61 -6.73 -27.07
CA ASP A 650 -1.57 -6.64 -25.98
C ASP A 650 -2.05 -5.20 -25.76
N PHE A 651 -3.08 -4.84 -26.53
CA PHE A 651 -3.83 -3.59 -26.43
C PHE A 651 -5.28 -3.94 -26.09
N PRO A 652 -5.66 -4.00 -24.79
CA PRO A 652 -6.93 -4.58 -24.36
C PRO A 652 -8.18 -4.04 -25.06
N ALA A 653 -8.20 -2.73 -25.36
CA ALA A 653 -9.30 -2.08 -26.07
C ALA A 653 -9.58 -2.71 -27.45
N LEU A 654 -8.57 -3.21 -28.16
CA LEU A 654 -8.72 -3.82 -29.49
C LEU A 654 -9.43 -5.17 -29.45
N SER A 655 -9.49 -5.83 -28.30
CA SER A 655 -10.25 -7.07 -28.11
C SER A 655 -11.77 -6.84 -28.14
N TRP A 656 -12.20 -5.58 -28.04
CA TRP A 656 -13.60 -5.16 -27.99
C TRP A 656 -13.97 -4.17 -29.10
N CYS A 657 -13.03 -3.28 -29.45
CA CYS A 657 -13.19 -2.20 -30.41
C CYS A 657 -12.12 -2.33 -31.51
N PRO A 658 -12.22 -3.35 -32.39
CA PRO A 658 -11.20 -3.64 -33.39
C PRO A 658 -11.05 -2.49 -34.39
N VAL A 659 -9.88 -2.40 -35.05
CA VAL A 659 -9.59 -1.32 -36.03
C VAL A 659 -10.64 -1.23 -37.15
N SER A 660 -11.25 -2.37 -37.50
CA SER A 660 -12.33 -2.47 -38.50
C SER A 660 -13.60 -1.71 -38.11
N SER A 661 -13.85 -1.44 -36.82
CA SER A 661 -15.02 -0.70 -36.35
C SER A 661 -14.81 0.81 -36.23
N TRP A 662 -13.60 1.31 -36.52
CA TRP A 662 -13.26 2.71 -36.32
C TRP A 662 -13.84 3.60 -37.42
N GLU A 663 -14.38 4.77 -37.03
CA GLU A 663 -15.06 5.69 -37.93
C GLU A 663 -14.06 6.68 -38.58
N PRO A 664 -14.17 6.98 -39.89
CA PRO A 664 -13.32 7.96 -40.55
C PRO A 664 -13.36 9.34 -39.89
N GLY A 665 -12.22 10.00 -39.81
CA GLY A 665 -12.06 11.32 -39.19
C GLY A 665 -11.97 11.32 -37.66
N THR A 666 -12.23 10.18 -37.01
CA THR A 666 -12.06 10.06 -35.55
C THR A 666 -10.60 9.80 -35.17
N ILE A 667 -10.24 10.22 -33.96
CA ILE A 667 -8.95 9.87 -33.33
C ILE A 667 -9.21 8.83 -32.24
N VAL A 668 -8.54 7.69 -32.36
CA VAL A 668 -8.68 6.54 -31.47
C VAL A 668 -7.39 6.37 -30.66
N ARG A 669 -7.53 6.36 -29.34
CA ARG A 669 -6.48 6.08 -28.36
C ARG A 669 -6.46 4.59 -28.05
N THR A 670 -5.31 3.95 -28.28
CA THR A 670 -5.03 2.57 -27.86
C THR A 670 -3.96 2.57 -26.78
N VAL A 671 -4.27 1.97 -25.63
CA VAL A 671 -3.33 1.85 -24.51
C VAL A 671 -2.91 0.38 -24.40
N GLY A 672 -1.61 0.12 -24.42
CA GLY A 672 -1.04 -1.20 -24.22
C GLY A 672 -1.06 -1.60 -22.74
N SER A 673 -1.01 -2.90 -22.47
CA SER A 673 -0.78 -3.39 -21.10
C SER A 673 0.56 -2.91 -20.55
N ALA A 674 0.64 -2.72 -19.23
CA ALA A 674 1.90 -2.34 -18.58
C ALA A 674 2.94 -3.46 -18.68
N VAL A 675 4.16 -3.12 -19.09
CA VAL A 675 5.26 -4.06 -19.34
C VAL A 675 6.36 -3.84 -18.32
N TYR A 676 6.83 -4.92 -17.68
CA TYR A 676 8.01 -4.89 -16.84
C TYR A 676 9.28 -4.84 -17.70
N VAL A 677 10.03 -3.75 -17.61
CA VAL A 677 11.25 -3.54 -18.41
C VAL A 677 12.54 -3.83 -17.65
N GLY A 678 12.46 -4.28 -16.39
CA GLY A 678 13.65 -4.57 -15.57
C GLY A 678 14.50 -5.76 -16.04
N ASN A 679 14.04 -6.54 -17.02
CA ASN A 679 14.81 -7.63 -17.64
C ASN A 679 15.56 -7.20 -18.91
N VAL A 680 15.34 -5.98 -19.38
CA VAL A 680 15.99 -5.46 -20.58
C VAL A 680 17.39 -4.98 -20.21
N PRO A 681 18.43 -5.27 -21.03
CA PRO A 681 19.79 -4.85 -20.72
C PRO A 681 19.91 -3.34 -20.46
N HIS A 682 20.66 -2.98 -19.42
CA HIS A 682 20.92 -1.58 -19.09
C HIS A 682 21.51 -0.81 -20.29
N GLY A 683 20.90 0.33 -20.59
CA GLY A 683 21.26 1.14 -21.74
C GLY A 683 20.07 1.86 -22.36
N ILE A 684 20.26 2.35 -23.58
CA ILE A 684 19.21 2.98 -24.36
C ILE A 684 18.41 1.87 -25.06
N ALA A 685 17.12 1.81 -24.76
CA ALA A 685 16.16 0.96 -25.46
C ALA A 685 15.23 1.83 -26.31
N ARG A 686 14.94 1.40 -27.53
CA ARG A 686 14.10 2.13 -28.50
C ARG A 686 12.72 1.50 -28.54
N VAL A 687 11.69 2.30 -28.27
CA VAL A 687 10.29 1.90 -28.37
C VAL A 687 9.81 2.13 -29.79
N THR A 688 9.24 1.09 -30.40
CA THR A 688 8.66 1.15 -31.74
C THR A 688 7.18 0.79 -31.74
N LEU A 689 6.47 1.31 -32.73
CA LEU A 689 5.07 1.00 -33.06
C LEU A 689 4.97 0.51 -34.50
N ALA A 690 4.12 -0.48 -34.72
CA ALA A 690 3.78 -1.00 -36.04
C ALA A 690 2.32 -1.48 -36.07
N LEU A 691 1.79 -1.68 -37.27
CA LEU A 691 0.52 -2.37 -37.49
C LEU A 691 0.78 -3.72 -38.14
N LEU A 692 0.00 -4.72 -37.75
CA LEU A 692 0.09 -6.09 -38.25
C LEU A 692 -1.29 -6.58 -38.68
N PRO A 693 -1.45 -7.17 -39.89
CA PRO A 693 -2.69 -7.84 -40.27
C PRO A 693 -3.09 -8.91 -39.25
N TYR A 694 -4.39 -9.02 -39.01
CA TYR A 694 -4.91 -9.89 -37.94
C TYR A 694 -4.57 -11.38 -38.14
N ASN A 695 -4.60 -11.85 -39.38
CA ASN A 695 -4.35 -13.24 -39.78
C ASN A 695 -2.88 -13.68 -39.66
N VAL A 696 -1.94 -12.76 -39.46
CA VAL A 696 -0.51 -13.10 -39.36
C VAL A 696 -0.21 -13.69 -37.98
N PRO A 697 0.49 -14.82 -37.84
CA PRO A 697 0.90 -15.31 -36.52
C PRO A 697 1.85 -14.32 -35.82
N PHE A 698 1.60 -14.01 -34.54
CA PHE A 698 2.51 -13.19 -33.73
C PHE A 698 3.66 -14.04 -33.17
N GLY A 699 4.86 -13.46 -33.09
CA GLY A 699 6.05 -14.12 -32.55
C GLY A 699 6.76 -15.05 -33.55
N THR A 700 6.42 -14.98 -34.83
CA THR A 700 7.06 -15.75 -35.90
C THR A 700 7.90 -14.85 -36.80
N LYS A 701 8.73 -15.43 -37.68
CA LYS A 701 9.47 -14.63 -38.68
C LYS A 701 8.55 -13.83 -39.60
N GLU A 702 7.33 -14.33 -39.83
CA GLU A 702 6.29 -13.67 -40.62
C GLU A 702 5.82 -12.35 -39.99
N THR A 703 5.92 -12.22 -38.66
CA THR A 703 5.56 -10.98 -37.95
C THR A 703 6.37 -9.78 -38.44
N LEU A 704 7.64 -9.96 -38.82
CA LEU A 704 8.49 -8.86 -39.31
C LEU A 704 8.21 -8.51 -40.77
N THR A 705 7.93 -9.52 -41.61
CA THR A 705 7.77 -9.33 -43.06
C THR A 705 6.40 -8.82 -43.46
N HIS A 706 5.37 -9.06 -42.64
CA HIS A 706 3.99 -8.67 -42.93
C HIS A 706 3.51 -7.44 -42.15
N ARG A 707 4.42 -6.67 -41.53
CA ARG A 707 4.05 -5.37 -40.94
C ARG A 707 3.59 -4.41 -42.03
N VAL A 708 2.51 -3.69 -41.76
CA VAL A 708 1.88 -2.74 -42.69
C VAL A 708 2.90 -1.67 -43.10
N PRO A 709 3.11 -1.44 -44.41
CA PRO A 709 3.99 -0.38 -44.90
C PRO A 709 3.62 0.98 -44.33
N LEU A 710 4.65 1.77 -43.99
CA LEU A 710 4.49 3.11 -43.42
C LEU A 710 5.19 4.19 -44.25
N HIS A 711 4.65 5.40 -44.17
CA HIS A 711 5.22 6.61 -44.74
C HIS A 711 5.18 7.74 -43.69
N ILE A 712 6.35 8.28 -43.33
CA ILE A 712 6.44 9.39 -42.37
C ILE A 712 6.13 10.70 -43.11
N VAL A 713 4.95 11.28 -42.83
CA VAL A 713 4.53 12.58 -43.39
C VAL A 713 5.16 13.72 -42.59
N ARG A 714 5.05 13.66 -41.26
CA ARG A 714 5.58 14.68 -40.36
C ARG A 714 5.95 14.03 -39.02
N ALA A 715 7.19 14.19 -38.56
CA ALA A 715 7.54 13.70 -37.23
C ALA A 715 8.64 14.55 -36.57
N PRO A 716 8.70 14.58 -35.22
CA PRO A 716 9.84 15.12 -34.49
C PRO A 716 11.16 14.41 -34.84
N VAL A 717 12.30 15.06 -34.56
CA VAL A 717 13.65 14.55 -34.91
C VAL A 717 13.98 13.20 -34.26
N ASN A 718 13.41 12.92 -33.09
CA ASN A 718 13.59 11.67 -32.35
C ASN A 718 12.72 10.50 -32.85
N VAL A 719 11.85 10.74 -33.83
CA VAL A 719 10.99 9.73 -34.46
C VAL A 719 11.57 9.34 -35.81
N ALA A 720 11.77 8.04 -36.05
CA ALA A 720 12.37 7.54 -37.28
C ALA A 720 11.80 6.18 -37.68
N ALA A 721 11.79 5.88 -38.99
CA ALA A 721 11.45 4.54 -39.46
C ALA A 721 12.61 3.58 -39.14
N THR A 722 12.29 2.41 -38.62
CA THR A 722 13.27 1.34 -38.41
C THR A 722 13.50 0.61 -39.73
N LEU A 723 14.71 0.71 -40.27
CA LEU A 723 15.09 0.18 -41.59
C LEU A 723 14.67 -1.28 -41.78
N GLY A 724 13.91 -1.56 -42.84
CA GLY A 724 13.54 -2.92 -43.24
C GLY A 724 12.51 -3.63 -42.36
N THR A 725 11.84 -2.92 -41.45
CA THR A 725 10.90 -3.54 -40.49
C THR A 725 9.50 -2.95 -40.47
N ASN A 726 9.19 -1.95 -41.30
CA ASN A 726 7.90 -1.24 -41.32
C ASN A 726 7.39 -0.87 -39.91
N ALA A 727 8.30 -0.45 -39.04
CA ALA A 727 8.01 0.03 -37.70
C ALA A 727 8.54 1.45 -37.53
N VAL A 728 7.84 2.27 -36.75
CA VAL A 728 8.27 3.62 -36.40
C VAL A 728 8.80 3.63 -34.98
N GLN A 729 10.04 4.05 -34.81
CA GLN A 729 10.62 4.37 -33.50
C GLN A 729 10.01 5.66 -33.01
N VAL A 730 9.37 5.63 -31.84
CA VAL A 730 8.70 6.79 -31.24
C VAL A 730 9.48 7.36 -30.04
N GLU A 731 10.22 6.54 -29.30
CA GLU A 731 10.94 7.01 -28.13
C GLU A 731 12.20 6.20 -27.85
N ALA A 732 13.15 6.82 -27.15
CA ALA A 732 14.33 6.15 -26.61
C ALA A 732 14.34 6.32 -25.09
N ILE A 733 14.21 5.22 -24.36
CA ILE A 733 14.19 5.20 -22.91
C ILE A 733 15.53 4.67 -22.37
N THR A 734 15.92 5.12 -21.17
CA THR A 734 17.09 4.59 -20.47
C THR A 734 16.62 3.63 -19.39
N ILE A 735 17.14 2.40 -19.41
CA ILE A 735 16.77 1.30 -18.49
C ILE A 735 17.83 1.10 -17.42
#